data_AF-A0A1H6NRY4-F1
#
_entry.id   AF-A0A1H6NRY4-F1
#
_cell.length_a   1.000
_cell.length_b   1.000
_cell.length_c   1.000
_cell.angle_alpha   90.00
_cell.angle_beta   90.00
_cell.angle_gamma   90.00
#
_symmetry.space_group_name_H-M   'P 1'
#
loop_
_entity.id
_entity.type
_entity.pdbx_description
1 polymer ?
#
loop_
_entity_poly.entity_id
_entity_poly.type
_entity_poly.pdbx_seq_one_letter_code
_entity_poly.pdbx_strand_id
1 'polypeptide(L)'
;MVNLTRTGKLFSTHPNSEPDAPEWYATVGSDFQVEFSASNAQPIGMLHPQGTPIYDPFPLAADILSIQGERPDAHDKMRDAASSSDNVSGNESGVNAALIQAPIPTLANYLVNGFWQYNNTIAHHWGATTITYNINALTTAERFLAQSALNAWHEVTNLTFVQTTGAANITYTHNGTMTAYETDQYTGSGIIVSATINISADWITTDGGSYDGKTGIDSYGYQTYIHETGHALGLGHQGAYNGSASYATNALFANDTWQYSIMSYFSQPNFSGGSYRYVVTPQMADIYAVGSIYGAATTRTGDTVYGFNNTAGAIFDFSAYTRAPALTLYDSGGFDTLDCSGYSAAQTIDLRASTFSSVGGLANNIGIAIGTTIERAIGGSGNDTLIANDFGCTLVGGSGNDSLIGGNGNDILEGGIGRDVMTGGGGADVFRFAPLTSSPALLQHDLITDFTAGYDRIDLAGIDAQSGTAGIDAFTFMGASAFGGMAGQLGYFFDIARGVTVLQGDVNGDRIADFAIDIAGSISLTVSDLLGVAYITTVLEANGSTSLTQMAGQYYATSGGTGPALNIAGVSVVAGQTNNWTPIAVEAISGGYEVAWKLAGADQYIVWAADANGTLTSFKTSGVVSGFDYQFETLEASFNQDLNGDGTIGPITAVIESDGATSLTQIANNYFATSGGSGPALNIAGVNVIAGTNGWTPIAAEAISGGYEVAWKLTGADQYIVWAANSTGTLTSFKTDGVVSGAAYQLQALETSFHQDLNGDGSIGPITTVIESDGATSLTQIGNQYFGTTGGCGPALNIAGASVIAGTNNWTPIGAEAISGGYEVAWKLTGADQYIVWAADANGTLTSFKTSGVVSGFDYQLESLEASFHQDLNGDGTIGAVATVIESYGATSLAQIANNYFTSGGSSPALNIAGVNVIAGTNGWTPIAAEAISGGYEVAWKLTGADQYIVWSADTHGTLVSFKTNGVVSGSDPQLKSLETSFHQDLNGDAGIGMAQTPIGRIGNDSFVFKAGLQAEIDSTLNEHNVNHFVESEVLGGLAPLGTSANNILQSAITAGAENDVLDLHGFVSHQPVYGDDALFL
;
A
#
# COMPACT_ATOMS: atom_id res chain seq x y z
N MET A 1 -36.44 -34.28 35.58
CA MET A 1 -37.72 -33.54 35.72
C MET A 1 -37.47 -32.04 35.76
N VAL A 2 -37.79 -31.32 34.69
CA VAL A 2 -38.32 -29.95 34.71
C VAL A 2 -39.30 -29.87 33.53
N ASN A 3 -40.48 -29.29 33.72
CA ASN A 3 -41.50 -29.19 32.66
C ASN A 3 -41.34 -27.90 31.86
N LEU A 4 -41.46 -27.98 30.53
CA LEU A 4 -41.79 -26.86 29.66
C LEU A 4 -43.04 -27.20 28.84
N THR A 5 -44.05 -26.35 28.93
CA THR A 5 -45.42 -26.67 28.50
C THR A 5 -45.66 -26.29 27.04
N ARG A 6 -46.02 -27.26 26.20
CA ARG A 6 -46.26 -27.06 24.76
C ARG A 6 -47.68 -26.53 24.47
N THR A 7 -47.83 -25.24 24.20
CA THR A 7 -49.06 -24.66 23.63
C THR A 7 -48.95 -24.49 22.12
N GLY A 8 -49.51 -25.42 21.35
CA GLY A 8 -49.63 -25.27 19.89
C GLY A 8 -50.91 -24.56 19.45
N LYS A 9 -50.86 -23.85 18.33
CA LYS A 9 -52.02 -23.49 17.52
C LYS A 9 -51.70 -23.66 16.04
N LEU A 10 -52.52 -24.45 15.35
CA LEU A 10 -52.58 -24.52 13.89
C LEU A 10 -53.36 -23.31 13.35
N PHE A 11 -52.98 -22.80 12.18
CA PHE A 11 -53.91 -22.27 11.17
C PHE A 11 -53.24 -22.32 9.78
N SER A 12 -53.99 -22.01 8.71
CA SER A 12 -53.85 -22.67 7.41
C SER A 12 -53.87 -21.75 6.18
N THR A 13 -53.04 -22.12 5.19
CA THR A 13 -53.25 -22.04 3.72
C THR A 13 -53.51 -20.69 3.03
N HIS A 14 -52.71 -20.48 1.97
CA HIS A 14 -52.94 -19.71 0.73
C HIS A 14 -52.82 -18.17 0.74
N PRO A 15 -52.53 -17.55 -0.44
CA PRO A 15 -51.71 -16.33 -0.51
C PRO A 15 -52.35 -15.16 -1.29
N ASN A 16 -51.67 -14.02 -1.38
CA ASN A 16 -51.38 -13.29 -2.65
C ASN A 16 -50.66 -11.94 -2.41
N SER A 17 -50.02 -11.45 -3.49
CA SER A 17 -49.79 -10.03 -3.87
C SER A 17 -49.02 -9.08 -2.94
N GLU A 18 -47.80 -8.75 -3.37
CA GLU A 18 -47.19 -7.40 -3.40
C GLU A 18 -48.11 -6.33 -4.08
N PRO A 19 -47.86 -5.00 -4.01
CA PRO A 19 -46.55 -4.33 -3.83
C PRO A 19 -46.53 -3.05 -2.95
N ASP A 20 -45.44 -2.28 -3.13
CA ASP A 20 -45.19 -0.85 -2.85
C ASP A 20 -44.35 -0.46 -1.60
N ALA A 21 -43.49 0.53 -1.83
CA ALA A 21 -42.37 1.01 -0.99
C ALA A 21 -42.76 2.30 -0.19
N PRO A 22 -41.88 3.05 0.54
CA PRO A 22 -40.42 3.12 0.47
C PRO A 22 -39.64 3.19 1.82
N GLU A 23 -38.34 3.46 1.70
CA GLU A 23 -37.31 3.62 2.73
C GLU A 23 -37.65 4.61 3.87
N TRP A 24 -37.15 4.33 5.09
CA TRP A 24 -36.75 5.35 6.07
C TRP A 24 -35.52 4.90 6.87
N TYR A 25 -34.48 5.76 6.93
CA TYR A 25 -33.31 5.58 7.81
C TYR A 25 -33.68 5.76 9.28
N ALA A 26 -33.09 4.95 10.17
CA ALA A 26 -33.17 5.15 11.62
C ALA A 26 -31.85 4.75 12.31
N THR A 27 -30.90 5.69 12.39
CA THR A 27 -29.62 5.48 13.10
C THR A 27 -29.81 5.63 14.61
N VAL A 28 -29.77 4.52 15.33
CA VAL A 28 -29.64 4.43 16.79
C VAL A 28 -28.75 3.22 17.05
N GLY A 29 -27.73 3.23 17.90
CA GLY A 29 -27.26 4.23 18.86
C GLY A 29 -26.58 3.45 19.99
N SER A 30 -25.39 3.84 20.43
CA SER A 30 -24.64 3.03 21.39
C SER A 30 -25.32 3.01 22.76
N ASP A 31 -25.22 1.86 23.45
CA ASP A 31 -24.68 1.76 24.82
C ASP A 31 -25.17 0.47 25.51
N PHE A 32 -24.34 -0.59 25.48
CA PHE A 32 -24.11 -1.41 26.68
C PHE A 32 -22.80 -2.20 26.56
N GLN A 33 -21.81 -1.80 27.36
CA GLN A 33 -20.57 -2.55 27.60
C GLN A 33 -20.69 -3.27 28.95
N VAL A 34 -20.38 -4.57 28.98
CA VAL A 34 -20.12 -5.31 30.23
C VAL A 34 -18.84 -6.10 30.04
N GLU A 35 -17.75 -5.57 30.60
CA GLU A 35 -16.47 -6.25 30.63
C GLU A 35 -16.54 -7.48 31.55
N PHE A 36 -15.98 -8.59 31.10
CA PHE A 36 -15.44 -9.62 31.99
C PHE A 36 -13.95 -9.76 31.70
N SER A 37 -13.11 -9.46 32.69
CA SER A 37 -11.66 -9.44 32.53
C SER A 37 -11.07 -10.85 32.52
N ALA A 38 -10.39 -11.20 31.43
CA ALA A 38 -9.54 -12.38 31.37
C ALA A 38 -8.20 -12.09 32.08
N SER A 39 -7.80 -12.97 33.01
CA SER A 39 -6.49 -12.91 33.66
C SER A 39 -5.49 -13.85 32.98
N ASN A 40 -4.34 -13.30 32.57
CA ASN A 40 -3.29 -14.05 31.87
C ASN A 40 -2.63 -15.12 32.76
N ALA A 41 -2.43 -16.32 32.20
CA ALA A 41 -1.32 -17.21 32.55
C ALA A 41 -0.91 -18.01 31.30
N GLN A 42 0.39 -18.10 31.03
CA GLN A 42 1.00 -18.88 29.93
C GLN A 42 1.79 -20.08 30.51
N PRO A 43 2.04 -21.15 29.72
CA PRO A 43 2.27 -22.49 30.26
C PRO A 43 3.74 -22.85 30.50
N ILE A 44 3.99 -23.80 31.42
CA ILE A 44 5.31 -24.47 31.58
C ILE A 44 5.12 -25.94 31.99
N GLY A 45 5.73 -26.85 31.21
CA GLY A 45 6.48 -28.02 31.72
C GLY A 45 5.72 -29.31 32.10
N MET A 46 5.96 -30.37 31.32
CA MET A 46 5.74 -31.75 31.76
C MET A 46 6.76 -32.17 32.82
N LEU A 47 6.36 -32.97 33.82
CA LEU A 47 7.19 -34.02 34.42
C LEU A 47 6.36 -34.96 35.34
N HIS A 48 6.48 -36.26 35.11
CA HIS A 48 6.04 -37.34 36.02
C HIS A 48 7.22 -37.68 36.99
N PRO A 49 7.12 -38.54 38.05
CA PRO A 49 6.06 -39.54 38.29
C PRO A 49 5.63 -39.81 39.77
N GLN A 50 4.73 -40.78 39.90
CA GLN A 50 4.38 -41.60 41.09
C GLN A 50 3.54 -40.99 42.23
N GLY A 51 2.36 -41.58 42.44
CA GLY A 51 1.52 -41.50 43.63
C GLY A 51 0.42 -42.57 43.58
N THR A 52 0.22 -43.33 44.66
CA THR A 52 -0.72 -44.47 44.70
C THR A 52 -2.18 -44.03 44.88
N PRO A 53 -3.16 -44.69 44.23
CA PRO A 53 -4.58 -44.42 44.48
C PRO A 53 -5.01 -44.95 45.86
N ILE A 54 -5.89 -44.21 46.53
CA ILE A 54 -6.54 -44.62 47.79
C ILE A 54 -7.98 -45.01 47.48
N TYR A 55 -8.35 -46.26 47.79
CA TYR A 55 -9.75 -46.70 47.81
C TYR A 55 -10.40 -46.33 49.15
N ASP A 56 -11.65 -45.86 49.11
CA ASP A 56 -12.51 -45.66 50.29
C ASP A 56 -13.77 -46.55 50.17
N PRO A 57 -14.01 -47.51 51.08
CA PRO A 57 -15.06 -48.50 50.94
C PRO A 57 -16.38 -48.11 51.63
N PHE A 58 -17.45 -47.96 50.85
CA PHE A 58 -18.82 -47.90 51.40
C PHE A 58 -19.31 -49.31 51.82
N PRO A 59 -19.82 -49.48 53.06
CA PRO A 59 -20.28 -50.79 53.55
C PRO A 59 -21.71 -51.11 53.10
N LEU A 60 -21.92 -52.34 52.63
CA LEU A 60 -23.26 -52.94 52.52
C LEU A 60 -23.74 -53.43 53.89
N ALA A 61 -25.01 -53.18 54.19
CA ALA A 61 -25.74 -53.84 55.26
C ALA A 61 -26.74 -54.81 54.64
N ALA A 62 -26.71 -56.07 55.07
CA ALA A 62 -27.67 -57.09 54.64
C ALA A 62 -28.86 -57.13 55.61
N ASP A 63 -30.02 -57.55 55.11
CA ASP A 63 -31.05 -58.17 55.94
C ASP A 63 -31.74 -59.29 55.14
N ILE A 64 -32.08 -60.38 55.81
CA ILE A 64 -32.57 -61.63 55.18
C ILE A 64 -34.00 -61.90 55.65
N LEU A 65 -34.91 -62.22 54.73
CA LEU A 65 -36.17 -62.86 55.08
C LEU A 65 -36.47 -64.04 54.15
N SER A 66 -36.79 -65.19 54.75
CA SER A 66 -37.07 -66.45 54.06
C SER A 66 -38.57 -66.67 53.89
N ILE A 67 -38.95 -67.46 52.87
CA ILE A 67 -40.20 -68.24 52.81
C ILE A 67 -39.94 -69.48 51.92
N GLN A 68 -40.58 -70.60 52.24
CA GLN A 68 -40.57 -71.84 51.44
C GLN A 68 -41.90 -71.98 50.68
N GLY A 69 -41.91 -72.64 49.51
CA GLY A 69 -43.18 -73.00 48.86
C GLY A 69 -43.10 -73.66 47.48
N GLU A 70 -42.97 -75.00 47.47
CA GLU A 70 -43.55 -75.95 46.48
C GLU A 70 -43.17 -75.89 44.96
N ARG A 71 -43.09 -77.08 44.34
CA ARG A 71 -43.15 -77.29 42.87
C ARG A 71 -44.60 -77.63 42.49
N PRO A 72 -45.04 -77.45 41.22
CA PRO A 72 -44.83 -78.54 40.25
C PRO A 72 -44.50 -78.11 38.81
N ASP A 73 -43.58 -78.86 38.22
CA ASP A 73 -43.54 -79.42 36.86
C ASP A 73 -44.55 -78.92 35.79
N ALA A 74 -44.04 -78.38 34.67
CA ALA A 74 -44.38 -78.85 33.30
C ALA A 74 -43.64 -78.06 32.19
N HIS A 75 -43.45 -78.70 31.03
CA HIS A 75 -43.03 -78.07 29.77
C HIS A 75 -44.09 -77.09 29.24
N ASP A 76 -43.68 -75.99 28.61
CA ASP A 76 -43.86 -75.91 27.14
C ASP A 76 -42.84 -74.98 26.46
N LYS A 77 -42.75 -75.10 25.12
CA LYS A 77 -41.83 -74.36 24.25
C LYS A 77 -42.26 -72.90 24.10
N MET A 78 -41.31 -72.03 23.75
CA MET A 78 -41.62 -70.76 23.08
C MET A 78 -41.15 -70.81 21.63
N ARG A 79 -42.09 -70.55 20.71
CA ARG A 79 -41.85 -70.19 19.32
C ARG A 79 -42.82 -69.06 18.97
N ASP A 80 -42.48 -68.32 17.91
CA ASP A 80 -43.17 -67.12 17.42
C ASP A 80 -42.99 -65.92 18.37
N ALA A 81 -42.39 -64.79 17.98
CA ALA A 81 -42.59 -63.90 16.81
C ALA A 81 -43.64 -62.81 17.08
N ALA A 82 -43.37 -61.61 16.57
CA ALA A 82 -43.97 -60.38 17.06
C ALA A 82 -45.41 -60.13 16.56
N SER A 83 -46.26 -59.63 17.45
CA SER A 83 -47.40 -58.78 17.09
C SER A 83 -47.69 -57.78 18.22
N SER A 84 -47.83 -56.51 17.85
CA SER A 84 -48.18 -55.42 18.76
C SER A 84 -49.69 -55.27 18.89
N SER A 85 -50.23 -55.29 20.10
CA SER A 85 -51.57 -54.75 20.38
C SER A 85 -51.72 -54.35 21.85
N ASP A 86 -51.96 -53.06 22.11
CA ASP A 86 -52.35 -52.59 23.43
C ASP A 86 -53.69 -53.19 23.87
N ASN A 87 -53.75 -53.70 25.10
CA ASN A 87 -55.01 -53.76 25.85
C ASN A 87 -54.75 -53.83 27.36
N VAL A 88 -55.00 -52.72 28.06
CA VAL A 88 -54.81 -52.63 29.51
C VAL A 88 -56.11 -53.04 30.22
N SER A 89 -56.11 -54.20 30.87
CA SER A 89 -57.20 -54.59 31.79
C SER A 89 -56.70 -55.39 32.99
N GLY A 90 -56.15 -54.64 33.97
CA GLY A 90 -56.06 -54.93 35.41
C GLY A 90 -55.82 -56.34 35.94
N ASN A 91 -54.76 -56.49 36.75
CA ASN A 91 -54.90 -56.80 38.19
C ASN A 91 -53.55 -56.61 38.91
N GLU A 92 -53.40 -55.57 39.73
CA GLU A 92 -52.17 -55.40 40.53
C GLU A 92 -52.14 -56.37 41.71
N SER A 93 -51.22 -57.33 41.67
CA SER A 93 -50.89 -58.21 42.79
C SER A 93 -49.47 -58.75 42.60
N GLY A 94 -48.52 -58.30 43.44
CA GLY A 94 -47.13 -58.75 43.38
C GLY A 94 -46.26 -57.98 42.39
N VAL A 95 -46.18 -56.65 42.51
CA VAL A 95 -45.10 -55.89 41.87
C VAL A 95 -43.78 -56.24 42.58
N ASN A 96 -42.96 -57.10 41.96
CA ASN A 96 -41.56 -57.20 42.35
C ASN A 96 -40.91 -55.81 42.19
N ALA A 97 -39.99 -55.47 43.09
CA ALA A 97 -39.21 -54.24 42.94
C ALA A 97 -38.50 -54.26 41.59
N ALA A 98 -38.56 -53.14 40.85
CA ALA A 98 -37.97 -53.06 39.52
C ALA A 98 -36.46 -53.38 39.59
N LEU A 99 -36.04 -54.36 38.80
CA LEU A 99 -34.64 -54.78 38.75
C LEU A 99 -33.75 -53.59 38.34
N ILE A 100 -32.61 -53.44 39.00
CA ILE A 100 -31.67 -52.34 38.77
C ILE A 100 -30.62 -52.81 37.75
N GLN A 101 -30.31 -51.97 36.77
CA GLN A 101 -29.18 -52.19 35.88
C GLN A 101 -27.87 -51.96 36.65
N ALA A 102 -27.00 -52.95 36.67
CA ALA A 102 -25.71 -52.90 37.37
C ALA A 102 -24.57 -52.52 36.41
N PRO A 103 -23.60 -51.68 36.83
CA PRO A 103 -22.36 -51.47 36.09
C PRO A 103 -21.58 -52.78 35.89
N ILE A 104 -20.78 -52.86 34.80
CA ILE A 104 -19.97 -54.05 34.48
C ILE A 104 -19.09 -54.52 35.66
N PRO A 105 -18.40 -53.64 36.43
CA PRO A 105 -17.62 -54.09 37.59
C PRO A 105 -18.47 -54.70 38.73
N THR A 106 -19.75 -54.29 38.84
CA THR A 106 -20.69 -54.84 39.82
C THR A 106 -21.19 -56.23 39.39
N LEU A 107 -21.52 -56.40 38.11
CA LEU A 107 -21.84 -57.70 37.52
C LEU A 107 -20.66 -58.68 37.69
N ALA A 108 -19.47 -58.25 37.28
CA ALA A 108 -18.23 -59.03 37.39
C ALA A 108 -17.91 -59.43 38.83
N ASN A 109 -18.01 -58.50 39.80
CA ASN A 109 -17.83 -58.83 41.21
C ASN A 109 -18.87 -59.84 41.73
N TYR A 110 -20.08 -59.89 41.15
CA TYR A 110 -21.04 -60.95 41.50
C TYR A 110 -20.60 -62.32 40.96
N LEU A 111 -20.04 -62.39 39.75
CA LEU A 111 -19.44 -63.62 39.19
C LEU A 111 -18.27 -64.12 40.06
N VAL A 112 -17.37 -63.21 40.49
CA VAL A 112 -16.16 -63.57 41.27
C VAL A 112 -16.47 -63.84 42.75
N ASN A 113 -17.44 -63.16 43.37
CA ASN A 113 -17.68 -63.25 44.82
C ASN A 113 -19.14 -63.55 45.19
N GLY A 114 -20.11 -62.87 44.56
CA GLY A 114 -21.52 -62.89 44.97
C GLY A 114 -22.19 -64.27 44.87
N PHE A 115 -21.98 -64.98 43.76
CA PHE A 115 -22.50 -66.33 43.56
C PHE A 115 -21.96 -67.34 44.58
N TRP A 116 -20.65 -67.31 44.85
CA TRP A 116 -20.04 -68.22 45.80
C TRP A 116 -20.50 -67.95 47.24
N GLN A 117 -20.63 -66.66 47.62
CA GLN A 117 -21.22 -66.27 48.90
C GLN A 117 -22.67 -66.77 49.05
N TYR A 118 -23.50 -66.66 48.00
CA TYR A 118 -24.86 -67.20 48.00
C TYR A 118 -24.89 -68.72 48.24
N ASN A 119 -23.96 -69.47 47.63
CA ASN A 119 -23.82 -70.91 47.81
C ASN A 119 -23.14 -71.31 49.15
N ASN A 120 -22.84 -70.35 50.03
CA ASN A 120 -22.10 -70.54 51.29
C ASN A 120 -20.67 -71.10 51.09
N THR A 121 -20.06 -70.77 49.95
CA THR A 121 -18.67 -71.06 49.60
C THR A 121 -17.83 -69.78 49.51
N ILE A 122 -16.58 -69.90 49.07
CA ILE A 122 -15.63 -68.80 48.88
C ILE A 122 -15.34 -68.62 47.38
N ALA A 123 -14.73 -67.50 46.97
CA ALA A 123 -14.32 -67.32 45.57
C ALA A 123 -13.28 -68.37 45.14
N HIS A 124 -13.51 -69.05 44.02
CA HIS A 124 -12.56 -70.03 43.46
C HIS A 124 -11.65 -69.34 42.43
N HIS A 125 -10.38 -69.72 42.36
CA HIS A 125 -9.44 -69.28 41.32
C HIS A 125 -8.21 -70.18 41.20
N TRP A 126 -7.53 -70.17 40.06
CA TRP A 126 -6.23 -70.83 39.92
C TRP A 126 -5.10 -70.04 40.56
N GLY A 127 -4.27 -70.73 41.37
CA GLY A 127 -3.04 -70.17 41.93
C GLY A 127 -1.82 -70.22 40.99
N ALA A 128 -2.03 -70.49 39.70
CA ALA A 128 -1.00 -70.67 38.70
C ALA A 128 -1.40 -70.02 37.37
N THR A 129 -0.44 -69.42 36.66
CA THR A 129 -0.66 -68.74 35.37
C THR A 129 -0.53 -69.68 34.15
N THR A 130 -0.23 -70.96 34.36
CA THR A 130 -0.19 -71.98 33.31
C THR A 130 -1.12 -73.13 33.70
N ILE A 131 -2.16 -73.34 32.90
CA ILE A 131 -3.24 -74.29 33.16
C ILE A 131 -3.15 -75.42 32.13
N THR A 132 -2.87 -76.64 32.59
CA THR A 132 -2.86 -77.81 31.68
C THR A 132 -4.27 -78.33 31.44
N TYR A 133 -4.61 -78.70 30.20
CA TYR A 133 -5.92 -79.25 29.85
C TYR A 133 -5.83 -80.58 29.10
N ASN A 134 -6.79 -81.47 29.32
CA ASN A 134 -6.93 -82.73 28.58
C ASN A 134 -8.33 -82.84 27.95
N ILE A 135 -8.36 -82.97 26.63
CA ILE A 135 -9.56 -83.10 25.79
C ILE A 135 -9.61 -84.45 25.04
N ASN A 136 -8.78 -85.44 25.40
CA ASN A 136 -8.65 -86.69 24.65
C ASN A 136 -9.83 -87.65 24.78
N ALA A 137 -10.73 -87.43 25.75
CA ALA A 137 -11.98 -88.19 25.86
C ALA A 137 -13.01 -87.76 24.78
N LEU A 138 -12.89 -86.53 24.28
CA LEU A 138 -13.84 -85.93 23.35
C LEU A 138 -13.62 -86.38 21.89
N THR A 139 -14.69 -86.43 21.11
CA THR A 139 -14.64 -86.61 19.65
C THR A 139 -14.00 -85.40 18.96
N THR A 140 -13.67 -85.50 17.67
CA THR A 140 -13.04 -84.40 16.92
C THR A 140 -13.88 -83.12 16.85
N ALA A 141 -15.21 -83.21 16.83
CA ALA A 141 -16.08 -82.02 16.85
C ALA A 141 -16.11 -81.37 18.24
N GLU A 142 -16.31 -82.16 19.29
CA GLU A 142 -16.27 -81.70 20.68
C GLU A 142 -14.90 -81.10 21.06
N ARG A 143 -13.78 -81.69 20.60
CA ARG A 143 -12.44 -81.14 20.77
C ARG A 143 -12.26 -79.78 20.10
N PHE A 144 -12.86 -79.57 18.92
CA PHE A 144 -12.82 -78.28 18.25
C PHE A 144 -13.57 -77.21 19.06
N LEU A 145 -14.76 -77.52 19.58
CA LEU A 145 -15.50 -76.59 20.45
C LEU A 145 -14.77 -76.30 21.77
N ALA A 146 -14.24 -77.33 22.44
CA ALA A 146 -13.46 -77.17 23.68
C ALA A 146 -12.19 -76.32 23.44
N GLN A 147 -11.49 -76.54 22.33
CA GLN A 147 -10.32 -75.75 21.97
C GLN A 147 -10.68 -74.30 21.64
N SER A 148 -11.75 -74.06 20.88
CA SER A 148 -12.23 -72.71 20.59
C SER A 148 -12.64 -71.95 21.85
N ALA A 149 -13.29 -72.62 22.81
CA ALA A 149 -13.65 -72.02 24.10
C ALA A 149 -12.42 -71.68 24.96
N LEU A 150 -11.45 -72.59 25.05
CA LEU A 150 -10.17 -72.32 25.71
C LEU A 150 -9.41 -71.15 25.08
N ASN A 151 -9.42 -71.05 23.75
CA ASN A 151 -8.81 -69.93 23.03
C ASN A 151 -9.55 -68.61 23.31
N ALA A 152 -10.89 -68.61 23.27
CA ALA A 152 -11.70 -67.42 23.55
C ALA A 152 -11.53 -66.90 24.99
N TRP A 153 -11.23 -67.78 25.95
CA TRP A 153 -10.79 -67.38 27.29
C TRP A 153 -9.33 -66.90 27.32
N HIS A 154 -8.41 -67.61 26.64
CA HIS A 154 -6.98 -67.24 26.57
C HIS A 154 -6.76 -65.81 26.06
N GLU A 155 -7.56 -65.36 25.10
CA GLU A 155 -7.49 -64.00 24.55
C GLU A 155 -7.83 -62.89 25.56
N VAL A 156 -8.56 -63.20 26.64
CA VAL A 156 -9.11 -62.21 27.58
C VAL A 156 -8.62 -62.38 29.03
N THR A 157 -7.79 -63.39 29.29
CA THR A 157 -7.21 -63.65 30.62
C THR A 157 -5.71 -63.93 30.55
N ASN A 158 -4.96 -63.46 31.55
CA ASN A 158 -3.52 -63.67 31.66
C ASN A 158 -3.15 -65.12 32.14
N LEU A 159 -3.72 -66.13 31.48
CA LEU A 159 -3.45 -67.55 31.69
C LEU A 159 -2.99 -68.20 30.37
N THR A 160 -1.95 -69.03 30.46
CA THR A 160 -1.47 -69.86 29.35
C THR A 160 -2.07 -71.26 29.45
N PHE A 161 -2.88 -71.66 28.47
CA PHE A 161 -3.47 -72.99 28.42
C PHE A 161 -2.58 -73.97 27.64
N VAL A 162 -2.26 -75.13 28.21
CA VAL A 162 -1.34 -76.12 27.60
C VAL A 162 -1.98 -77.51 27.52
N GLN A 163 -2.12 -78.06 26.30
CA GLN A 163 -2.69 -79.40 26.14
C GLN A 163 -1.75 -80.49 26.70
N THR A 164 -2.31 -81.45 27.41
CA THR A 164 -1.64 -82.68 27.88
C THR A 164 -2.47 -83.91 27.55
N THR A 165 -1.82 -85.08 27.48
CA THR A 165 -2.48 -86.37 27.25
C THR A 165 -2.68 -87.19 28.52
N GLY A 166 -2.11 -86.75 29.65
CA GLY A 166 -2.19 -87.41 30.95
C GLY A 166 -3.13 -86.70 31.93
N ALA A 167 -2.76 -86.67 33.22
CA ALA A 167 -3.43 -85.81 34.19
C ALA A 167 -3.26 -84.32 33.81
N ALA A 168 -4.28 -83.53 34.11
CA ALA A 168 -4.39 -82.12 33.73
C ALA A 168 -5.02 -81.30 34.88
N ASN A 169 -4.91 -79.97 34.80
CA ASN A 169 -5.65 -79.06 35.67
C ASN A 169 -7.14 -79.03 35.31
N ILE A 170 -7.47 -78.91 34.02
CA ILE A 170 -8.84 -79.00 33.49
C ILE A 170 -8.97 -80.28 32.66
N THR A 171 -9.96 -81.14 32.96
CA THR A 171 -10.26 -82.33 32.15
C THR A 171 -11.65 -82.22 31.54
N TYR A 172 -11.74 -82.33 30.22
CA TYR A 172 -13.03 -82.36 29.51
C TYR A 172 -13.48 -83.79 29.23
N THR A 173 -14.77 -84.04 29.47
CA THR A 173 -15.42 -85.34 29.32
C THR A 173 -16.85 -85.17 28.78
N HIS A 174 -17.50 -86.26 28.37
CA HIS A 174 -18.83 -86.23 27.73
C HIS A 174 -19.79 -87.34 28.18
N ASN A 175 -19.76 -87.68 29.46
CA ASN A 175 -20.60 -88.73 30.04
C ASN A 175 -22.03 -88.23 30.30
N GLY A 176 -22.98 -89.15 30.45
CA GLY A 176 -24.35 -88.83 30.82
C GLY A 176 -25.33 -88.81 29.63
N THR A 177 -26.39 -88.04 29.76
CA THR A 177 -27.49 -87.94 28.78
C THR A 177 -28.20 -86.61 29.06
N MET A 178 -28.15 -85.67 28.11
CA MET A 178 -28.59 -84.28 28.27
C MET A 178 -28.06 -83.60 29.55
N THR A 179 -26.73 -83.64 29.73
CA THR A 179 -26.05 -83.02 30.89
C THR A 179 -24.82 -82.23 30.48
N ALA A 180 -24.82 -80.93 30.83
CA ALA A 180 -23.64 -80.08 30.90
C ALA A 180 -23.43 -79.66 32.37
N TYR A 181 -22.19 -79.71 32.85
CA TYR A 181 -21.76 -79.15 34.14
C TYR A 181 -20.23 -79.12 34.29
N GLU A 182 -19.75 -78.26 35.17
CA GLU A 182 -18.39 -78.25 35.74
C GLU A 182 -18.38 -78.87 37.15
N THR A 183 -17.26 -79.45 37.57
CA THR A 183 -16.99 -79.87 38.96
C THR A 183 -15.53 -79.69 39.34
N ASP A 184 -15.25 -78.68 40.16
CA ASP A 184 -13.92 -78.37 40.66
C ASP A 184 -13.59 -78.99 42.03
N GLN A 185 -12.31 -78.93 42.39
CA GLN A 185 -11.76 -79.27 43.70
C GLN A 185 -10.77 -78.19 44.11
N TYR A 186 -11.03 -77.51 45.22
CA TYR A 186 -10.30 -76.33 45.68
C TYR A 186 -9.79 -76.48 47.12
N THR A 187 -8.77 -75.68 47.49
CA THR A 187 -8.26 -75.62 48.87
C THR A 187 -9.19 -74.79 49.76
N GLY A 188 -9.02 -74.89 51.08
CA GLY A 188 -9.72 -74.02 52.05
C GLY A 188 -9.42 -72.51 51.96
N SER A 189 -8.64 -72.08 50.96
CA SER A 189 -8.40 -70.67 50.61
C SER A 189 -8.81 -70.33 49.17
N GLY A 190 -9.64 -71.16 48.53
CA GLY A 190 -10.22 -70.90 47.20
C GLY A 190 -9.30 -71.23 46.03
N ILE A 191 -8.15 -71.86 46.25
CA ILE A 191 -7.23 -72.21 45.16
C ILE A 191 -7.69 -73.51 44.50
N ILE A 192 -8.09 -73.46 43.24
CA ILE A 192 -8.47 -74.64 42.44
C ILE A 192 -7.24 -75.54 42.24
N VAL A 193 -7.44 -76.84 42.40
CA VAL A 193 -6.44 -77.91 42.26
C VAL A 193 -6.70 -78.74 41.01
N SER A 194 -7.96 -79.05 40.72
CA SER A 194 -8.42 -79.76 39.51
C SER A 194 -9.87 -79.40 39.19
N ALA A 195 -10.20 -79.24 37.92
CA ALA A 195 -11.53 -78.97 37.39
C ALA A 195 -11.93 -80.05 36.36
N THR A 196 -13.22 -80.39 36.31
CA THR A 196 -13.75 -81.41 35.39
C THR A 196 -15.01 -80.90 34.72
N ILE A 197 -14.91 -80.61 33.42
CA ILE A 197 -16.04 -80.21 32.58
C ILE A 197 -16.62 -81.49 31.96
N ASN A 198 -17.94 -81.69 32.09
CA ASN A 198 -18.65 -82.81 31.50
C ASN A 198 -19.86 -82.31 30.70
N ILE A 199 -19.75 -82.30 29.38
CA ILE A 199 -20.83 -81.92 28.45
C ILE A 199 -21.13 -83.12 27.56
N SER A 200 -22.30 -83.75 27.73
CA SER A 200 -22.60 -85.04 27.09
C SER A 200 -22.74 -84.93 25.57
N ALA A 201 -22.37 -85.99 24.85
CA ALA A 201 -22.35 -85.94 23.37
C ALA A 201 -23.73 -85.71 22.72
N ASP A 202 -24.81 -86.05 23.43
CA ASP A 202 -26.18 -85.74 23.02
C ASP A 202 -26.58 -84.28 23.30
N TRP A 203 -25.97 -83.61 24.28
CA TRP A 203 -26.10 -82.15 24.46
C TRP A 203 -25.61 -81.39 23.22
N ILE A 204 -24.47 -81.80 22.64
CA ILE A 204 -23.91 -81.15 21.45
C ILE A 204 -24.67 -81.52 20.17
N THR A 205 -25.24 -82.73 20.07
CA THR A 205 -25.96 -83.17 18.87
C THR A 205 -27.47 -82.88 18.89
N THR A 206 -28.03 -82.45 20.02
CA THR A 206 -29.40 -81.93 20.15
C THR A 206 -29.47 -80.48 20.66
N ASP A 207 -28.32 -79.80 20.69
CA ASP A 207 -28.12 -78.39 21.06
C ASP A 207 -28.76 -78.02 22.42
N GLY A 208 -28.46 -78.81 23.47
CA GLY A 208 -28.93 -78.58 24.85
C GLY A 208 -30.45 -78.61 25.06
N GLY A 209 -31.22 -79.03 24.06
CA GLY A 209 -32.69 -78.91 24.06
C GLY A 209 -33.21 -77.59 23.47
N SER A 210 -32.34 -76.74 22.91
CA SER A 210 -32.69 -75.57 22.09
C SER A 210 -33.03 -75.96 20.64
N TYR A 211 -32.53 -77.11 20.17
CA TYR A 211 -32.79 -77.68 18.84
C TYR A 211 -32.40 -76.78 17.65
N ASP A 212 -31.31 -75.99 17.74
CA ASP A 212 -30.91 -75.10 16.64
C ASP A 212 -30.41 -75.83 15.37
N GLY A 213 -29.97 -77.09 15.52
CA GLY A 213 -29.50 -77.97 14.45
C GLY A 213 -28.03 -77.80 14.05
N LYS A 214 -27.20 -77.12 14.85
CA LYS A 214 -25.80 -76.80 14.55
C LYS A 214 -24.81 -77.40 15.55
N THR A 215 -23.56 -77.52 15.11
CA THR A 215 -22.47 -78.20 15.87
C THR A 215 -21.11 -77.50 15.74
N GLY A 216 -21.08 -76.23 15.31
CA GLY A 216 -19.88 -75.40 15.17
C GLY A 216 -19.91 -74.18 16.11
N ILE A 217 -19.04 -73.19 15.87
CA ILE A 217 -18.91 -71.96 16.68
C ILE A 217 -20.12 -70.99 16.64
N ASP A 218 -21.28 -71.45 16.17
CA ASP A 218 -22.51 -70.67 16.01
C ASP A 218 -23.74 -71.38 16.64
N SER A 219 -23.52 -72.25 17.64
CA SER A 219 -24.57 -73.02 18.34
C SER A 219 -24.52 -72.89 19.87
N TYR A 220 -25.60 -73.29 20.55
CA TYR A 220 -25.66 -73.30 22.02
C TYR A 220 -24.67 -74.30 22.61
N GLY A 221 -24.41 -75.41 21.92
CA GLY A 221 -23.34 -76.35 22.24
C GLY A 221 -21.96 -75.68 22.37
N TYR A 222 -21.63 -74.71 21.51
CA TYR A 222 -20.38 -73.93 21.65
C TYR A 222 -20.45 -72.95 22.83
N GLN A 223 -21.55 -72.23 22.99
CA GLN A 223 -21.76 -71.31 24.13
C GLN A 223 -21.62 -72.05 25.47
N THR A 224 -22.11 -73.30 25.55
CA THR A 224 -21.95 -74.20 26.70
C THR A 224 -20.47 -74.47 27.00
N TYR A 225 -19.65 -74.78 25.99
CA TYR A 225 -18.21 -75.00 26.19
C TYR A 225 -17.49 -73.77 26.75
N ILE A 226 -17.89 -72.55 26.37
CA ILE A 226 -17.33 -71.32 26.97
C ILE A 226 -17.82 -71.17 28.42
N HIS A 227 -19.12 -71.35 28.68
CA HIS A 227 -19.76 -71.24 30.00
C HIS A 227 -19.12 -72.17 31.04
N GLU A 228 -19.06 -73.48 30.78
CA GLU A 228 -18.45 -74.44 31.71
C GLU A 228 -16.94 -74.22 31.88
N THR A 229 -16.26 -73.67 30.86
CA THR A 229 -14.86 -73.23 31.00
C THR A 229 -14.74 -71.99 31.90
N GLY A 230 -15.74 -71.10 31.91
CA GLY A 230 -15.82 -69.97 32.84
C GLY A 230 -15.96 -70.43 34.30
N HIS A 231 -16.78 -71.46 34.56
CA HIS A 231 -16.83 -72.12 35.87
C HIS A 231 -15.48 -72.73 36.26
N ALA A 232 -14.81 -73.43 35.34
CA ALA A 232 -13.47 -73.98 35.57
C ALA A 232 -12.37 -72.91 35.73
N LEU A 233 -12.67 -71.64 35.51
CA LEU A 233 -11.83 -70.47 35.81
C LEU A 233 -12.27 -69.70 37.07
N GLY A 234 -13.28 -70.17 37.80
CA GLY A 234 -13.71 -69.60 39.07
C GLY A 234 -14.88 -68.61 38.99
N LEU A 235 -15.53 -68.45 37.83
CA LEU A 235 -16.72 -67.63 37.71
C LEU A 235 -17.96 -68.39 38.18
N GLY A 236 -18.82 -67.73 38.97
CA GLY A 236 -20.17 -68.20 39.26
C GLY A 236 -21.19 -67.80 38.20
N HIS A 237 -22.47 -68.17 38.39
CA HIS A 237 -23.56 -67.60 37.59
C HIS A 237 -23.79 -66.12 37.92
N GLN A 238 -24.40 -65.39 36.98
CA GLN A 238 -24.65 -63.95 37.13
C GLN A 238 -25.73 -63.59 38.18
N GLY A 239 -26.49 -64.59 38.67
CA GLY A 239 -27.46 -64.45 39.74
C GLY A 239 -27.61 -65.71 40.62
N ALA A 240 -28.58 -65.67 41.54
CA ALA A 240 -28.75 -66.67 42.61
C ALA A 240 -29.54 -67.92 42.14
N TYR A 241 -29.02 -68.63 41.14
CA TYR A 241 -29.67 -69.79 40.51
C TYR A 241 -28.68 -70.87 40.07
N ASN A 242 -29.17 -72.10 39.83
CA ASN A 242 -28.40 -73.21 39.27
C ASN A 242 -29.35 -74.25 38.64
N GLY A 243 -28.99 -74.83 37.48
CA GLY A 243 -29.71 -75.90 36.78
C GLY A 243 -31.01 -75.51 36.08
N SER A 244 -31.79 -74.57 36.64
CA SER A 244 -32.97 -73.98 36.00
C SER A 244 -33.31 -72.62 36.61
N ALA A 245 -33.67 -71.63 35.80
CA ALA A 245 -34.03 -70.29 36.26
C ALA A 245 -35.07 -69.62 35.35
N SER A 246 -35.79 -68.62 35.87
CA SER A 246 -36.66 -67.72 35.10
C SER A 246 -36.28 -66.27 35.39
N TYR A 247 -36.05 -65.47 34.34
CA TYR A 247 -35.57 -64.08 34.48
C TYR A 247 -36.45 -63.25 35.44
N ALA A 248 -37.78 -63.31 35.27
CA ALA A 248 -38.75 -62.56 36.07
C ALA A 248 -38.83 -62.97 37.56
N THR A 249 -38.08 -64.01 37.99
CA THR A 249 -38.11 -64.55 39.35
C THR A 249 -36.72 -64.74 39.97
N ASN A 250 -35.68 -64.91 39.14
CA ASN A 250 -34.34 -65.29 39.59
C ASN A 250 -33.22 -64.32 39.19
N ALA A 251 -33.45 -63.39 38.26
CA ALA A 251 -32.47 -62.36 37.92
C ALA A 251 -32.30 -61.37 39.09
N LEU A 252 -31.06 -61.09 39.47
CA LEU A 252 -30.74 -60.11 40.53
C LEU A 252 -30.56 -58.70 39.97
N PHE A 253 -30.09 -58.60 38.73
CA PHE A 253 -29.82 -57.35 38.01
C PHE A 253 -30.65 -57.33 36.74
N ALA A 254 -31.06 -56.15 36.28
CA ALA A 254 -31.84 -56.04 35.03
C ALA A 254 -31.03 -56.52 33.82
N ASN A 255 -29.72 -56.27 33.82
CA ASN A 255 -28.78 -56.71 32.79
C ASN A 255 -28.09 -58.05 33.10
N ASP A 256 -28.71 -58.91 33.93
CA ASP A 256 -28.39 -60.33 33.99
C ASP A 256 -28.89 -61.00 32.69
N THR A 257 -28.08 -60.95 31.62
CA THR A 257 -28.31 -61.67 30.36
C THR A 257 -27.00 -62.06 29.67
N TRP A 258 -27.08 -62.98 28.71
CA TRP A 258 -26.02 -63.37 27.75
C TRP A 258 -25.39 -62.20 26.97
N GLN A 259 -25.95 -60.99 27.03
CA GLN A 259 -25.34 -59.79 26.45
C GLN A 259 -24.18 -59.27 27.30
N TYR A 260 -24.28 -59.41 28.63
CA TYR A 260 -23.33 -58.84 29.59
C TYR A 260 -22.44 -59.91 30.24
N SER A 261 -22.97 -61.11 30.46
CA SER A 261 -22.23 -62.27 30.95
C SER A 261 -22.73 -63.56 30.30
N ILE A 262 -21.81 -64.35 29.76
CA ILE A 262 -22.08 -65.71 29.27
C ILE A 262 -22.47 -66.67 30.41
N MET A 263 -22.16 -66.31 31.66
CA MET A 263 -22.54 -67.04 32.88
C MET A 263 -24.00 -66.79 33.31
N SER A 264 -24.75 -65.98 32.57
CA SER A 264 -26.20 -65.81 32.75
C SER A 264 -26.98 -67.00 32.18
N TYR A 265 -28.18 -67.25 32.70
CA TYR A 265 -29.15 -68.18 32.12
C TYR A 265 -30.16 -67.52 31.17
N PHE A 266 -30.08 -66.20 30.97
CA PHE A 266 -31.12 -65.43 30.29
C PHE A 266 -30.62 -64.82 28.97
N SER A 267 -31.38 -65.01 27.90
CA SER A 267 -31.04 -64.46 26.59
C SER A 267 -31.24 -62.94 26.53
N GLN A 268 -30.58 -62.28 25.57
CA GLN A 268 -30.53 -60.82 25.43
C GLN A 268 -31.91 -60.13 25.43
N PRO A 269 -32.99 -60.66 24.79
CA PRO A 269 -34.29 -59.99 24.76
C PRO A 269 -34.95 -59.73 26.12
N ASN A 270 -34.47 -60.36 27.20
CA ASN A 270 -34.95 -60.07 28.56
C ASN A 270 -34.56 -58.64 29.04
N PHE A 271 -33.58 -58.00 28.40
CA PHE A 271 -33.09 -56.67 28.76
C PHE A 271 -32.71 -55.80 27.56
N SER A 272 -32.98 -54.49 27.63
CA SER A 272 -32.63 -53.45 26.63
C SER A 272 -33.05 -53.66 25.16
N GLY A 273 -33.78 -54.75 24.84
CA GLY A 273 -34.16 -55.06 23.46
C GLY A 273 -33.06 -55.71 22.62
N GLY A 274 -31.98 -56.21 23.25
CA GLY A 274 -30.91 -56.94 22.54
C GLY A 274 -31.44 -58.16 21.79
N SER A 275 -30.92 -58.41 20.58
CA SER A 275 -31.40 -59.50 19.72
C SER A 275 -30.97 -60.88 20.22
N TYR A 276 -31.88 -61.86 20.13
CA TYR A 276 -31.58 -63.25 20.46
C TYR A 276 -30.49 -63.82 19.55
N ARG A 277 -29.35 -64.17 20.14
CA ARG A 277 -28.22 -64.81 19.48
C ARG A 277 -27.40 -65.57 20.53
N TYR A 278 -26.83 -66.72 20.19
CA TYR A 278 -25.79 -67.31 21.04
C TYR A 278 -24.54 -66.42 20.98
N VAL A 279 -23.91 -66.16 22.14
CA VAL A 279 -22.64 -65.42 22.16
C VAL A 279 -21.45 -66.35 21.96
N VAL A 280 -20.46 -65.88 21.20
CA VAL A 280 -19.33 -66.71 20.72
C VAL A 280 -18.00 -66.39 21.40
N THR A 281 -18.01 -65.46 22.36
CA THR A 281 -16.88 -65.06 23.23
C THR A 281 -17.37 -64.94 24.69
N PRO A 282 -16.47 -64.85 25.68
CA PRO A 282 -16.75 -64.15 26.93
C PRO A 282 -17.28 -62.72 26.66
N GLN A 283 -18.16 -62.22 27.53
CA GLN A 283 -18.76 -60.89 27.43
C GLN A 283 -18.14 -59.90 28.42
N MET A 284 -18.52 -58.61 28.35
CA MET A 284 -17.90 -57.53 29.13
C MET A 284 -17.71 -57.83 30.64
N ALA A 285 -18.72 -58.40 31.32
CA ALA A 285 -18.61 -58.71 32.74
C ALA A 285 -17.72 -59.93 33.01
N ASP A 286 -17.69 -60.90 32.09
CA ASP A 286 -16.84 -62.08 32.17
C ASP A 286 -15.36 -61.70 32.00
N ILE A 287 -15.07 -60.86 30.99
CA ILE A 287 -13.74 -60.31 30.69
C ILE A 287 -13.22 -59.51 31.88
N TYR A 288 -14.05 -58.61 32.43
CA TYR A 288 -13.69 -57.84 33.61
C TYR A 288 -13.50 -58.75 34.84
N ALA A 289 -14.31 -59.80 34.99
CA ALA A 289 -14.18 -60.75 36.09
C ALA A 289 -12.85 -61.52 36.04
N VAL A 290 -12.51 -62.17 34.91
CA VAL A 290 -11.23 -62.89 34.79
C VAL A 290 -10.03 -61.95 34.82
N GLY A 291 -10.16 -60.74 34.27
CA GLY A 291 -9.16 -59.68 34.40
C GLY A 291 -8.92 -59.26 35.86
N SER A 292 -9.95 -59.29 36.71
CA SER A 292 -9.83 -58.99 38.15
C SER A 292 -9.20 -60.11 38.97
N ILE A 293 -9.28 -61.37 38.51
CA ILE A 293 -8.70 -62.54 39.19
C ILE A 293 -7.25 -62.78 38.76
N TYR A 294 -6.98 -62.77 37.46
CA TYR A 294 -5.72 -63.24 36.85
C TYR A 294 -4.85 -62.09 36.30
N GLY A 295 -5.40 -60.88 36.22
CA GLY A 295 -4.87 -59.78 35.44
C GLY A 295 -5.45 -59.75 34.02
N ALA A 296 -5.61 -58.55 33.47
CA ALA A 296 -5.95 -58.35 32.06
C ALA A 296 -4.90 -59.03 31.16
N ALA A 297 -5.34 -59.56 30.03
CA ALA A 297 -4.44 -60.12 29.02
C ALA A 297 -3.67 -59.02 28.27
N THR A 298 -2.75 -59.45 27.41
CA THR A 298 -2.06 -58.60 26.43
C THR A 298 -2.17 -59.29 25.07
N THR A 299 -3.22 -58.95 24.34
CA THR A 299 -3.71 -59.67 23.16
C THR A 299 -3.79 -58.70 21.98
N ARG A 300 -3.44 -59.16 20.78
CA ARG A 300 -3.59 -58.40 19.51
C ARG A 300 -2.93 -57.00 19.50
N THR A 301 -1.77 -56.85 20.13
CA THR A 301 -1.05 -55.56 20.29
C THR A 301 -0.46 -54.95 18.99
N GLY A 302 -1.27 -54.79 17.94
CA GLY A 302 -0.95 -54.26 16.62
C GLY A 302 -2.11 -54.46 15.64
N ASP A 303 -2.24 -53.54 14.70
CA ASP A 303 -3.38 -53.27 13.80
C ASP A 303 -4.23 -54.49 13.43
N THR A 304 -5.39 -54.61 14.08
CA THR A 304 -6.32 -55.72 13.93
C THR A 304 -7.60 -55.31 13.20
N VAL A 305 -8.06 -56.14 12.27
CA VAL A 305 -9.39 -56.04 11.65
C VAL A 305 -10.30 -57.10 12.25
N TYR A 306 -11.42 -56.66 12.81
CA TYR A 306 -12.55 -57.46 13.26
C TYR A 306 -13.69 -57.33 12.25
N GLY A 307 -14.44 -58.41 12.03
CA GLY A 307 -15.61 -58.40 11.15
C GLY A 307 -15.33 -58.96 9.76
N PHE A 308 -15.60 -58.19 8.71
CA PHE A 308 -15.14 -58.54 7.35
C PHE A 308 -13.64 -58.24 7.21
N ASN A 309 -12.99 -58.79 6.18
CA ASN A 309 -11.55 -58.64 5.92
C ASN A 309 -10.64 -58.99 7.14
N ASN A 310 -11.16 -59.83 8.03
CA ASN A 310 -10.68 -60.00 9.41
C ASN A 310 -9.27 -60.58 9.54
N THR A 311 -8.51 -60.05 10.51
CA THR A 311 -7.21 -60.56 10.97
C THR A 311 -7.25 -61.05 12.42
N ALA A 312 -8.27 -60.71 13.20
CA ALA A 312 -8.39 -61.05 14.62
C ALA A 312 -8.56 -62.55 14.92
N GLY A 313 -9.16 -63.32 14.00
CA GLY A 313 -9.30 -64.77 14.10
C GLY A 313 -10.66 -65.30 13.62
N ALA A 314 -10.84 -66.63 13.61
CA ALA A 314 -12.01 -67.28 13.00
C ALA A 314 -13.36 -67.03 13.73
N ILE A 315 -13.34 -66.57 14.99
CA ILE A 315 -14.54 -66.19 15.75
C ILE A 315 -15.01 -64.77 15.37
N PHE A 316 -14.11 -63.94 14.86
CA PHE A 316 -14.35 -62.54 14.52
C PHE A 316 -14.57 -62.31 13.02
N ASP A 317 -14.42 -63.36 12.19
CA ASP A 317 -14.73 -63.34 10.76
C ASP A 317 -16.26 -63.35 10.54
N PHE A 318 -16.84 -62.18 10.23
CA PHE A 318 -18.28 -62.07 9.97
C PHE A 318 -18.74 -62.83 8.72
N SER A 319 -17.84 -63.10 7.77
CA SER A 319 -18.18 -63.88 6.56
C SER A 319 -18.40 -65.37 6.85
N ALA A 320 -17.93 -65.87 8.01
CA ALA A 320 -18.15 -67.24 8.46
C ALA A 320 -19.58 -67.48 9.02
N TYR A 321 -20.35 -66.41 9.28
CA TYR A 321 -21.66 -66.50 9.94
C TYR A 321 -22.83 -66.26 8.97
N THR A 322 -23.90 -67.07 9.08
CA THR A 322 -25.12 -66.93 8.24
C THR A 322 -26.03 -65.76 8.64
N ARG A 323 -25.81 -65.20 9.83
CA ARG A 323 -26.39 -63.98 10.41
C ARG A 323 -25.33 -63.42 11.36
N ALA A 324 -25.20 -62.11 11.51
CA ALA A 324 -24.18 -61.49 12.35
C ALA A 324 -24.01 -62.19 13.72
N PRO A 325 -22.78 -62.40 14.21
CA PRO A 325 -22.54 -63.02 15.51
C PRO A 325 -23.00 -62.09 16.64
N ALA A 326 -22.99 -62.61 17.87
CA ALA A 326 -22.99 -61.79 19.07
C ALA A 326 -21.72 -62.08 19.86
N LEU A 327 -20.97 -61.04 20.21
CA LEU A 327 -19.67 -61.15 20.87
C LEU A 327 -19.29 -59.84 21.55
N THR A 328 -18.24 -59.89 22.37
CA THR A 328 -17.54 -58.70 22.86
C THR A 328 -16.14 -58.68 22.28
N LEU A 329 -15.75 -57.56 21.67
CA LEU A 329 -14.40 -57.28 21.19
C LEU A 329 -13.48 -56.99 22.39
N TYR A 330 -12.28 -57.56 22.36
CA TYR A 330 -11.23 -57.30 23.34
C TYR A 330 -9.88 -57.21 22.64
N ASP A 331 -9.31 -56.01 22.70
CA ASP A 331 -7.98 -55.69 22.23
C ASP A 331 -7.15 -54.99 23.32
N SER A 332 -5.83 -55.09 23.18
CA SER A 332 -4.82 -54.43 24.01
C SER A 332 -4.02 -53.37 23.25
N GLY A 333 -4.31 -53.15 21.97
CA GLY A 333 -4.05 -51.89 21.26
C GLY A 333 -3.24 -52.02 19.97
N GLY A 334 -3.69 -51.32 18.94
CA GLY A 334 -3.03 -51.15 17.64
C GLY A 334 -3.54 -49.88 16.97
N PHE A 335 -3.82 -49.94 15.67
CA PHE A 335 -4.87 -49.15 15.04
C PHE A 335 -5.94 -50.09 14.51
N ASP A 336 -6.99 -50.29 15.29
CA ASP A 336 -7.91 -51.41 15.15
C ASP A 336 -9.19 -51.02 14.41
N THR A 337 -9.77 -51.98 13.68
CA THR A 337 -10.91 -51.74 12.78
C THR A 337 -12.07 -52.69 13.07
N LEU A 338 -13.28 -52.14 13.23
CA LEU A 338 -14.53 -52.88 13.13
C LEU A 338 -15.10 -52.70 11.71
N ASP A 339 -14.95 -53.73 10.88
CA ASP A 339 -15.39 -53.77 9.49
C ASP A 339 -16.75 -54.49 9.36
N CYS A 340 -17.80 -53.72 9.08
CA CYS A 340 -19.16 -54.19 8.87
C CYS A 340 -19.60 -54.11 7.39
N SER A 341 -18.66 -53.96 6.46
CA SER A 341 -18.90 -53.63 5.04
C SER A 341 -19.72 -54.64 4.24
N GLY A 342 -19.70 -55.92 4.62
CA GLY A 342 -20.46 -56.98 3.96
C GLY A 342 -21.96 -57.02 4.32
N TYR A 343 -22.49 -56.07 5.10
CA TYR A 343 -23.90 -55.99 5.45
C TYR A 343 -24.65 -54.90 4.67
N SER A 344 -25.92 -55.17 4.33
CA SER A 344 -26.80 -54.26 3.58
C SER A 344 -28.06 -53.84 4.37
N ALA A 345 -27.98 -53.90 5.70
CA ALA A 345 -29.05 -53.52 6.61
C ALA A 345 -28.53 -52.40 7.51
N ALA A 346 -29.33 -51.35 7.73
CA ALA A 346 -28.96 -50.20 8.55
C ALA A 346 -28.35 -50.60 9.90
N GLN A 347 -27.20 -50.03 10.23
CA GLN A 347 -26.37 -50.37 11.38
C GLN A 347 -26.25 -49.21 12.36
N THR A 348 -25.83 -49.52 13.59
CA THR A 348 -25.38 -48.51 14.56
C THR A 348 -24.08 -49.01 15.15
N ILE A 349 -22.97 -48.42 14.73
CA ILE A 349 -21.61 -48.79 15.12
C ILE A 349 -21.13 -47.74 16.14
N ASP A 350 -20.79 -48.19 17.34
CA ASP A 350 -20.36 -47.38 18.47
C ASP A 350 -18.99 -47.89 18.92
N LEU A 351 -17.95 -47.09 18.70
CA LEU A 351 -16.55 -47.43 18.99
C LEU A 351 -16.15 -47.18 20.45
N ARG A 352 -17.08 -46.74 21.31
CA ARG A 352 -16.78 -46.39 22.70
C ARG A 352 -16.76 -47.64 23.58
N ALA A 353 -15.73 -47.78 24.41
CA ALA A 353 -15.60 -48.88 25.35
C ALA A 353 -16.83 -49.03 26.27
N SER A 354 -17.27 -50.26 26.51
CA SER A 354 -18.48 -50.62 27.28
C SER A 354 -19.84 -50.37 26.58
N THR A 355 -19.86 -50.01 25.29
CA THR A 355 -21.09 -49.87 24.50
C THR A 355 -21.36 -51.11 23.63
N PHE A 356 -22.55 -51.16 23.01
CA PHE A 356 -22.95 -52.22 22.09
C PHE A 356 -23.41 -51.63 20.75
N SER A 357 -22.80 -52.11 19.67
CA SER A 357 -23.20 -51.86 18.30
C SER A 357 -24.33 -52.80 17.85
N SER A 358 -25.19 -52.30 16.96
CA SER A 358 -26.26 -53.03 16.27
C SER A 358 -25.84 -53.28 14.82
N VAL A 359 -25.49 -54.52 14.48
CA VAL A 359 -24.73 -54.88 13.27
C VAL A 359 -25.43 -55.99 12.49
N GLY A 360 -25.43 -55.89 11.16
CA GLY A 360 -25.99 -56.92 10.27
C GLY A 360 -27.49 -57.21 10.48
N GLY A 361 -28.27 -56.18 10.84
CA GLY A 361 -29.71 -56.30 11.11
C GLY A 361 -30.06 -56.95 12.46
N LEU A 362 -29.11 -57.00 13.40
CA LEU A 362 -29.35 -57.35 14.80
C LEU A 362 -29.22 -56.10 15.70
N ALA A 363 -29.90 -56.12 16.84
CA ALA A 363 -29.81 -55.08 17.86
C ALA A 363 -28.80 -55.46 18.97
N ASN A 364 -27.88 -54.54 19.27
CA ASN A 364 -26.95 -54.54 20.40
C ASN A 364 -26.15 -55.85 20.56
N ASN A 365 -25.60 -56.37 19.45
CA ASN A 365 -24.96 -57.69 19.37
C ASN A 365 -23.43 -57.67 19.43
N ILE A 366 -22.76 -56.56 19.07
CA ILE A 366 -21.30 -56.44 19.11
C ILE A 366 -20.91 -55.47 20.23
N GLY A 367 -20.38 -55.97 21.34
CA GLY A 367 -19.89 -55.14 22.45
C GLY A 367 -18.40 -54.79 22.32
N ILE A 368 -17.93 -53.72 22.97
CA ILE A 368 -16.49 -53.44 23.16
C ILE A 368 -16.15 -53.51 24.66
N ALA A 369 -15.13 -54.26 25.03
CA ALA A 369 -14.72 -54.45 26.43
C ALA A 369 -14.22 -53.16 27.10
N ILE A 370 -14.25 -53.14 28.45
CA ILE A 370 -13.63 -52.06 29.22
C ILE A 370 -12.12 -52.07 29.01
N GLY A 371 -11.56 -50.93 28.59
CA GLY A 371 -10.12 -50.76 28.37
C GLY A 371 -9.63 -51.14 26.98
N THR A 372 -10.52 -51.57 26.09
CA THR A 372 -10.24 -51.72 24.65
C THR A 372 -10.68 -50.46 23.92
N THR A 373 -9.79 -49.92 23.08
CA THR A 373 -10.11 -48.90 22.06
C THR A 373 -10.24 -49.61 20.71
N ILE A 374 -11.02 -49.05 19.79
CA ILE A 374 -11.06 -49.42 18.37
C ILE A 374 -11.11 -48.09 17.61
N GLU A 375 -10.12 -47.82 16.76
CA GLU A 375 -9.92 -46.50 16.16
C GLU A 375 -10.63 -46.33 14.81
N ARG A 376 -11.09 -47.41 14.16
CA ARG A 376 -11.78 -47.33 12.87
C ARG A 376 -13.08 -48.12 12.80
N ALA A 377 -14.11 -47.51 12.20
CA ALA A 377 -15.34 -48.17 11.77
C ALA A 377 -15.46 -48.13 10.24
N ILE A 378 -15.98 -49.22 9.66
CA ILE A 378 -16.43 -49.26 8.27
C ILE A 378 -17.88 -49.78 8.28
N GLY A 379 -18.82 -48.94 7.86
CA GLY A 379 -20.22 -49.29 7.66
C GLY A 379 -20.46 -50.08 6.38
N GLY A 380 -21.73 -50.33 6.07
CA GLY A 380 -22.17 -51.26 5.03
C GLY A 380 -22.73 -50.60 3.77
N SER A 381 -23.73 -51.25 3.19
CA SER A 381 -24.61 -50.68 2.16
C SER A 381 -26.02 -50.37 2.69
N GLY A 382 -26.11 -50.00 3.97
CA GLY A 382 -27.33 -49.57 4.66
C GLY A 382 -27.22 -48.09 5.03
N ASN A 383 -28.31 -47.49 5.53
CA ASN A 383 -28.24 -46.16 6.14
C ASN A 383 -27.71 -46.32 7.57
N ASP A 384 -26.40 -46.18 7.74
CA ASP A 384 -25.69 -46.56 8.95
C ASP A 384 -25.44 -45.34 9.87
N THR A 385 -25.24 -45.59 11.16
CA THR A 385 -24.87 -44.56 12.14
C THR A 385 -23.57 -44.96 12.79
N LEU A 386 -22.52 -44.17 12.60
CA LEU A 386 -21.17 -44.42 13.09
C LEU A 386 -20.83 -43.38 14.17
N ILE A 387 -20.47 -43.86 15.36
CA ILE A 387 -20.12 -43.05 16.53
C ILE A 387 -18.71 -43.45 16.96
N ALA A 388 -17.78 -42.51 16.87
CA ALA A 388 -16.39 -42.69 17.29
C ALA A 388 -16.21 -42.56 18.82
N ASN A 389 -14.97 -42.71 19.27
CA ASN A 389 -14.55 -42.50 20.65
C ASN A 389 -13.55 -41.35 20.75
N ASP A 390 -13.31 -40.85 21.98
CA ASP A 390 -12.61 -39.61 22.27
C ASP A 390 -11.08 -39.60 21.99
N PHE A 391 -10.58 -40.50 21.13
CA PHE A 391 -9.15 -40.71 20.86
C PHE A 391 -8.68 -40.34 19.43
N GLY A 392 -9.59 -39.87 18.56
CA GLY A 392 -9.29 -39.57 17.15
C GLY A 392 -9.38 -40.82 16.28
N CYS A 393 -10.51 -40.97 15.60
CA CYS A 393 -10.93 -42.16 14.87
C CYS A 393 -10.95 -41.94 13.34
N THR A 394 -11.21 -43.03 12.61
CA THR A 394 -11.62 -42.98 11.20
C THR A 394 -12.99 -43.62 11.04
N LEU A 395 -13.95 -42.89 10.47
CA LEU A 395 -15.30 -43.37 10.21
C LEU A 395 -15.54 -43.39 8.70
N VAL A 396 -15.82 -44.56 8.15
CA VAL A 396 -16.22 -44.74 6.74
C VAL A 396 -17.65 -45.26 6.72
N GLY A 397 -18.62 -44.47 6.22
CA GLY A 397 -20.04 -44.87 6.16
C GLY A 397 -20.26 -46.02 5.17
N GLY A 398 -19.96 -45.77 3.89
CA GLY A 398 -19.91 -46.77 2.84
C GLY A 398 -20.85 -46.47 1.68
N SER A 399 -22.12 -46.87 1.79
CA SER A 399 -23.14 -46.59 0.77
C SER A 399 -24.54 -46.58 1.38
N GLY A 400 -25.09 -45.39 1.58
CA GLY A 400 -26.34 -45.18 2.31
C GLY A 400 -26.68 -43.71 2.39
N ASN A 401 -27.53 -43.36 3.35
CA ASN A 401 -27.57 -42.00 3.87
C ASN A 401 -27.12 -42.08 5.32
N ASP A 402 -25.82 -41.92 5.53
CA ASP A 402 -25.14 -42.30 6.76
C ASP A 402 -24.99 -41.13 7.73
N SER A 403 -24.80 -41.44 9.01
CA SER A 403 -24.66 -40.45 10.08
C SER A 403 -23.37 -40.71 10.85
N LEU A 404 -22.34 -39.92 10.58
CA LEU A 404 -21.01 -40.05 11.18
C LEU A 404 -20.81 -38.97 12.26
N ILE A 405 -20.36 -39.40 13.44
CA ILE A 405 -20.11 -38.54 14.60
C ILE A 405 -18.72 -38.88 15.16
N GLY A 406 -17.76 -37.97 15.01
CA GLY A 406 -16.40 -38.09 15.56
C GLY A 406 -16.42 -38.09 17.10
N GLY A 407 -16.58 -36.91 17.68
CA GLY A 407 -16.79 -36.73 19.12
C GLY A 407 -15.73 -35.83 19.74
N ASN A 408 -14.55 -36.38 20.04
CA ASN A 408 -13.38 -35.65 20.51
C ASN A 408 -12.09 -36.32 20.01
N GLY A 409 -11.03 -35.54 19.86
CA GLY A 409 -9.83 -35.98 19.13
C GLY A 409 -9.92 -35.57 17.66
N ASN A 410 -8.86 -35.78 16.89
CA ASN A 410 -8.85 -35.36 15.48
C ASN A 410 -9.40 -36.51 14.61
N ASP A 411 -10.64 -36.40 14.18
CA ASP A 411 -11.38 -37.45 13.49
C ASP A 411 -11.27 -37.34 11.96
N ILE A 412 -11.35 -38.48 11.28
CA ILE A 412 -11.43 -38.58 9.81
C ILE A 412 -12.80 -39.15 9.45
N LEU A 413 -13.66 -38.35 8.84
CA LEU A 413 -15.01 -38.74 8.44
C LEU A 413 -15.09 -38.83 6.91
N GLU A 414 -15.51 -39.99 6.40
CA GLU A 414 -15.68 -40.28 4.97
C GLU A 414 -17.05 -40.93 4.80
N GLY A 415 -18.06 -40.14 4.41
CA GLY A 415 -19.45 -40.61 4.30
C GLY A 415 -19.57 -41.80 3.34
N GLY A 416 -19.36 -41.55 2.05
CA GLY A 416 -19.38 -42.59 1.02
C GLY A 416 -20.36 -42.24 -0.09
N ILE A 417 -21.12 -43.23 -0.57
CA ILE A 417 -22.08 -43.02 -1.67
C ILE A 417 -23.49 -42.82 -1.12
N GLY A 418 -23.95 -41.57 -1.08
CA GLY A 418 -25.37 -41.26 -1.05
C GLY A 418 -25.71 -39.85 -0.56
N ARG A 419 -26.21 -39.71 0.68
CA ARG A 419 -26.33 -38.40 1.31
C ARG A 419 -26.12 -38.48 2.81
N ASP A 420 -24.92 -38.09 3.22
CA ASP A 420 -24.42 -38.34 4.56
C ASP A 420 -24.49 -37.08 5.42
N VAL A 421 -24.52 -37.29 6.74
CA VAL A 421 -24.51 -36.24 7.76
C VAL A 421 -23.30 -36.45 8.64
N MET A 422 -22.37 -35.49 8.61
CA MET A 422 -21.09 -35.58 9.29
C MET A 422 -21.01 -34.52 10.40
N THR A 423 -20.52 -34.95 11.56
CA THR A 423 -20.31 -34.14 12.77
C THR A 423 -18.91 -34.43 13.26
N GLY A 424 -18.00 -33.46 13.21
CA GLY A 424 -16.64 -33.64 13.73
C GLY A 424 -16.64 -33.66 15.26
N GLY A 425 -17.00 -32.53 15.85
CA GLY A 425 -17.17 -32.34 17.28
C GLY A 425 -16.02 -31.57 17.93
N GLY A 426 -15.10 -32.29 18.56
CA GLY A 426 -14.08 -31.77 19.47
C GLY A 426 -12.65 -32.03 18.99
N GLY A 427 -12.35 -31.68 17.75
CA GLY A 427 -11.09 -31.98 17.09
C GLY A 427 -10.63 -30.91 16.10
N ALA A 428 -9.53 -31.20 15.41
CA ALA A 428 -9.19 -30.56 14.14
C ALA A 428 -9.46 -31.61 13.05
N ASP A 429 -10.69 -31.62 12.53
CA ASP A 429 -11.29 -32.78 11.88
C ASP A 429 -11.16 -32.74 10.36
N VAL A 430 -11.18 -33.91 9.72
CA VAL A 430 -10.99 -34.06 8.27
C VAL A 430 -12.18 -34.78 7.64
N PHE A 431 -12.97 -34.02 6.88
CA PHE A 431 -14.12 -34.52 6.12
C PHE A 431 -13.64 -34.87 4.70
N ARG A 432 -13.49 -36.16 4.38
CA ARG A 432 -12.98 -36.63 3.08
C ARG A 432 -14.07 -36.93 2.09
N PHE A 433 -13.83 -36.54 0.84
CA PHE A 433 -14.68 -36.78 -0.30
C PHE A 433 -13.91 -37.47 -1.42
N ALA A 434 -14.65 -38.25 -2.22
CA ALA A 434 -14.12 -39.11 -3.27
C ALA A 434 -15.02 -39.03 -4.52
N PRO A 435 -14.63 -39.61 -5.67
CA PRO A 435 -15.46 -39.55 -6.87
C PRO A 435 -16.80 -40.24 -6.61
N LEU A 436 -17.88 -39.60 -7.06
CA LEU A 436 -19.28 -40.04 -6.91
C LEU A 436 -19.90 -39.95 -5.50
N THR A 437 -19.21 -39.43 -4.47
CA THR A 437 -19.83 -39.28 -3.13
C THR A 437 -20.96 -38.25 -3.13
N SER A 438 -20.69 -37.05 -3.67
CA SER A 438 -21.54 -35.86 -3.45
C SER A 438 -21.92 -35.21 -4.80
N SER A 439 -22.94 -35.77 -5.47
CA SER A 439 -23.36 -35.38 -6.83
C SER A 439 -24.55 -34.38 -6.86
N PRO A 440 -24.35 -33.12 -7.32
CA PRO A 440 -25.41 -32.10 -7.43
C PRO A 440 -26.47 -32.45 -8.48
N ALA A 441 -26.07 -33.12 -9.56
CA ALA A 441 -26.98 -33.60 -10.61
C ALA A 441 -28.04 -34.59 -10.09
N LEU A 442 -27.78 -35.21 -8.94
CA LEU A 442 -28.70 -36.09 -8.21
C LEU A 442 -29.23 -35.46 -6.91
N LEU A 443 -28.94 -34.19 -6.67
CA LEU A 443 -29.18 -33.44 -5.42
C LEU A 443 -28.56 -34.09 -4.15
N GLN A 444 -27.58 -34.98 -4.33
CA GLN A 444 -26.87 -35.69 -3.27
C GLN A 444 -25.72 -34.80 -2.79
N HIS A 445 -26.00 -33.94 -1.82
CA HIS A 445 -25.02 -33.13 -1.10
C HIS A 445 -24.97 -33.64 0.33
N ASP A 446 -23.79 -34.04 0.77
CA ASP A 446 -23.54 -34.39 2.17
C ASP A 446 -23.52 -33.12 3.02
N LEU A 447 -23.87 -33.26 4.31
CA LEU A 447 -23.99 -32.14 5.23
C LEU A 447 -22.94 -32.25 6.34
N ILE A 448 -21.97 -31.34 6.34
CA ILE A 448 -21.08 -31.12 7.49
C ILE A 448 -21.80 -30.17 8.45
N THR A 449 -21.99 -30.57 9.71
CA THR A 449 -22.93 -29.90 10.63
C THR A 449 -22.31 -28.86 11.57
N ASP A 450 -20.98 -28.87 11.74
CA ASP A 450 -20.27 -28.15 12.81
C ASP A 450 -18.90 -27.54 12.40
N PHE A 451 -18.59 -27.52 11.10
CA PHE A 451 -17.30 -27.13 10.53
C PHE A 451 -16.73 -25.78 11.04
N THR A 452 -15.53 -25.85 11.62
CA THR A 452 -14.77 -24.70 12.15
C THR A 452 -13.62 -24.32 11.21
N ALA A 453 -13.86 -23.33 10.35
CA ALA A 453 -12.84 -22.79 9.44
C ALA A 453 -11.60 -22.27 10.19
N GLY A 454 -10.43 -22.48 9.61
CA GLY A 454 -9.12 -22.26 10.24
C GLY A 454 -8.66 -23.39 11.17
N TYR A 455 -9.46 -24.44 11.36
CA TYR A 455 -9.15 -25.58 12.24
C TYR A 455 -9.44 -26.92 11.55
N ASP A 456 -10.69 -27.13 11.13
CA ASP A 456 -11.13 -28.31 10.38
C ASP A 456 -10.78 -28.21 8.90
N ARG A 457 -10.84 -29.35 8.19
CA ARG A 457 -10.49 -29.44 6.76
C ARG A 457 -11.44 -30.30 5.95
N ILE A 458 -11.67 -29.88 4.72
CA ILE A 458 -12.36 -30.65 3.69
C ILE A 458 -11.30 -31.24 2.77
N ASP A 459 -11.20 -32.57 2.74
CA ASP A 459 -10.23 -33.31 1.93
C ASP A 459 -10.85 -33.71 0.59
N LEU A 460 -10.51 -32.94 -0.46
CA LEU A 460 -10.93 -33.19 -1.85
C LEU A 460 -9.86 -33.95 -2.65
N ALA A 461 -8.75 -34.39 -2.04
CA ALA A 461 -7.62 -34.99 -2.76
C ALA A 461 -7.92 -36.37 -3.38
N GLY A 462 -9.08 -36.96 -3.06
CA GLY A 462 -9.60 -38.15 -3.75
C GLY A 462 -10.34 -37.83 -5.06
N ILE A 463 -10.76 -36.59 -5.29
CA ILE A 463 -11.54 -36.16 -6.46
C ILE A 463 -10.59 -35.61 -7.53
N ASP A 464 -10.70 -36.16 -8.74
CA ASP A 464 -10.05 -35.57 -9.91
C ASP A 464 -10.79 -34.30 -10.34
N ALA A 465 -10.11 -33.16 -10.22
CA ALA A 465 -10.67 -31.87 -10.62
C ALA A 465 -10.76 -31.69 -12.14
N GLN A 466 -10.06 -32.48 -12.96
CA GLN A 466 -10.06 -32.29 -14.42
C GLN A 466 -10.33 -33.61 -15.16
N SER A 467 -11.61 -33.97 -15.25
CA SER A 467 -12.12 -35.22 -15.86
C SER A 467 -11.70 -35.55 -17.32
N GLY A 468 -10.92 -34.69 -17.98
CA GLY A 468 -10.34 -34.89 -19.30
C GLY A 468 -8.81 -35.08 -19.35
N THR A 469 -8.09 -34.99 -18.22
CA THR A 469 -6.64 -35.22 -18.13
C THR A 469 -6.32 -36.66 -17.68
N ALA A 470 -5.07 -36.92 -17.27
CA ALA A 470 -4.58 -38.26 -16.95
C ALA A 470 -3.85 -38.25 -15.59
N GLY A 471 -4.63 -38.14 -14.52
CA GLY A 471 -4.14 -38.09 -13.15
C GLY A 471 -5.28 -38.07 -12.12
N ILE A 472 -5.01 -37.43 -11.00
CA ILE A 472 -6.03 -36.81 -10.13
C ILE A 472 -5.54 -35.37 -10.01
N ASP A 473 -6.16 -34.45 -10.74
CA ASP A 473 -5.72 -33.06 -10.78
C ASP A 473 -6.35 -32.26 -9.63
N ALA A 474 -5.63 -31.24 -9.14
CA ALA A 474 -6.03 -30.47 -7.97
C ALA A 474 -7.02 -29.33 -8.33
N PHE A 475 -7.99 -29.08 -7.45
CA PHE A 475 -8.98 -28.03 -7.63
C PHE A 475 -8.36 -26.61 -7.54
N THR A 476 -8.80 -25.71 -8.39
CA THR A 476 -8.41 -24.30 -8.44
C THR A 476 -9.44 -23.46 -7.68
N PHE A 477 -9.12 -23.05 -6.45
CA PHE A 477 -10.08 -22.34 -5.59
C PHE A 477 -10.22 -20.85 -5.93
N MET A 478 -11.45 -20.42 -6.18
CA MET A 478 -11.84 -19.06 -6.60
C MET A 478 -12.57 -18.26 -5.50
N GLY A 479 -12.74 -18.83 -4.31
CA GLY A 479 -13.56 -18.25 -3.25
C GLY A 479 -15.04 -18.14 -3.64
N ALA A 480 -15.67 -17.01 -3.34
CA ALA A 480 -17.08 -16.75 -3.61
C ALA A 480 -17.39 -16.33 -5.08
N SER A 481 -16.53 -16.69 -6.03
CA SER A 481 -16.68 -16.33 -7.45
C SER A 481 -17.49 -17.39 -8.22
N ALA A 482 -18.24 -16.97 -9.23
CA ALA A 482 -18.94 -17.88 -10.14
C ALA A 482 -17.97 -18.54 -11.16
N PHE A 483 -18.32 -19.74 -11.64
CA PHE A 483 -17.52 -20.49 -12.62
C PHE A 483 -17.31 -19.70 -13.94
N GLY A 484 -16.05 -19.55 -14.33
CA GLY A 484 -15.65 -18.96 -15.61
C GLY A 484 -15.80 -19.91 -16.79
N GLY A 485 -15.85 -21.22 -16.54
CA GLY A 485 -15.89 -22.28 -17.56
C GLY A 485 -14.48 -22.77 -17.89
N MET A 486 -13.73 -23.14 -16.85
CA MET A 486 -12.50 -23.91 -16.96
C MET A 486 -12.67 -25.13 -16.05
N ALA A 487 -12.33 -26.33 -16.52
CA ALA A 487 -12.39 -27.52 -15.69
C ALA A 487 -11.45 -27.40 -14.48
N GLY A 488 -11.90 -27.92 -13.34
CA GLY A 488 -11.19 -27.88 -12.07
C GLY A 488 -11.39 -26.59 -11.28
N GLN A 489 -12.41 -25.79 -11.59
CA GLN A 489 -12.74 -24.61 -10.79
C GLN A 489 -13.54 -25.02 -9.53
N LEU A 490 -13.13 -24.50 -8.37
CA LEU A 490 -13.80 -24.72 -7.07
C LEU A 490 -14.21 -23.37 -6.48
N GLY A 491 -15.46 -23.26 -6.05
CA GLY A 491 -15.98 -22.03 -5.45
C GLY A 491 -17.08 -22.32 -4.42
N TYR A 492 -17.51 -21.31 -3.67
CA TYR A 492 -18.54 -21.48 -2.65
C TYR A 492 -19.57 -20.34 -2.62
N PHE A 493 -20.76 -20.60 -2.08
CA PHE A 493 -21.76 -19.56 -1.82
C PHE A 493 -22.63 -19.91 -0.61
N PHE A 494 -23.22 -18.89 0.04
CA PHE A 494 -24.16 -19.10 1.16
C PHE A 494 -25.61 -19.16 0.67
N ASP A 495 -26.27 -20.30 0.87
CA ASP A 495 -27.70 -20.47 0.65
C ASP A 495 -28.48 -20.05 1.91
N ILE A 496 -29.01 -18.83 1.87
CA ILE A 496 -29.80 -18.23 2.96
C ILE A 496 -31.08 -19.03 3.27
N ALA A 497 -31.65 -19.75 2.29
CA ALA A 497 -32.91 -20.48 2.46
C ALA A 497 -32.73 -21.84 3.15
N ARG A 498 -31.57 -22.49 2.93
CA ARG A 498 -31.16 -23.71 3.66
C ARG A 498 -30.34 -23.41 4.91
N GLY A 499 -29.71 -22.25 5.00
CA GLY A 499 -28.81 -21.87 6.10
C GLY A 499 -27.45 -22.57 6.02
N VAL A 500 -26.98 -22.89 4.80
CA VAL A 500 -25.73 -23.63 4.55
C VAL A 500 -24.82 -22.91 3.57
N THR A 501 -23.51 -23.07 3.75
CA THR A 501 -22.49 -22.72 2.77
C THR A 501 -22.28 -23.91 1.84
N VAL A 502 -22.54 -23.73 0.56
CA VAL A 502 -22.33 -24.75 -0.46
C VAL A 502 -20.92 -24.59 -1.02
N LEU A 503 -20.06 -25.58 -0.83
CA LEU A 503 -18.79 -25.71 -1.53
C LEU A 503 -19.04 -26.56 -2.80
N GLN A 504 -18.62 -26.09 -3.96
CA GLN A 504 -18.97 -26.71 -5.25
C GLN A 504 -17.84 -26.65 -6.28
N GLY A 505 -17.71 -27.71 -7.10
CA GLY A 505 -16.68 -27.86 -8.13
C GLY A 505 -17.26 -28.13 -9.52
N ASP A 506 -16.67 -27.49 -10.53
CA ASP A 506 -16.87 -27.73 -11.97
C ASP A 506 -15.64 -28.50 -12.49
N VAL A 507 -15.79 -29.78 -12.84
CA VAL A 507 -14.67 -30.66 -13.27
C VAL A 507 -14.66 -30.92 -14.77
N ASN A 508 -15.61 -30.35 -15.52
CA ASN A 508 -15.80 -30.56 -16.95
C ASN A 508 -15.65 -29.25 -17.78
N GLY A 509 -15.90 -28.10 -17.18
CA GLY A 509 -15.76 -26.76 -17.73
C GLY A 509 -17.05 -26.11 -18.26
N ASP A 510 -18.22 -26.73 -18.09
CA ASP A 510 -19.50 -26.22 -18.60
C ASP A 510 -20.18 -25.15 -17.72
N ARG A 511 -19.58 -24.82 -16.56
CA ARG A 511 -20.08 -23.89 -15.53
C ARG A 511 -21.22 -24.43 -14.67
N ILE A 512 -21.45 -25.74 -14.67
CA ILE A 512 -22.36 -26.42 -13.76
C ILE A 512 -21.51 -27.12 -12.67
N ALA A 513 -22.04 -27.23 -11.45
CA ALA A 513 -21.38 -27.99 -10.40
C ALA A 513 -21.54 -29.50 -10.65
N ASP A 514 -20.43 -30.19 -10.90
CA ASP A 514 -20.33 -31.65 -10.95
C ASP A 514 -20.26 -32.28 -9.55
N PHE A 515 -19.80 -31.49 -8.57
CA PHE A 515 -19.58 -31.87 -7.18
C PHE A 515 -20.08 -30.76 -6.24
N ALA A 516 -20.74 -31.10 -5.11
CA ALA A 516 -21.01 -30.14 -4.04
C ALA A 516 -21.24 -30.76 -2.65
N ILE A 517 -20.83 -30.01 -1.62
CA ILE A 517 -21.01 -30.28 -0.19
C ILE A 517 -21.82 -29.14 0.43
N ASP A 518 -22.76 -29.46 1.32
CA ASP A 518 -23.41 -28.48 2.19
C ASP A 518 -22.68 -28.40 3.55
N ILE A 519 -22.38 -27.19 4.01
CA ILE A 519 -21.74 -26.93 5.30
C ILE A 519 -22.66 -26.04 6.14
N ALA A 520 -22.99 -26.42 7.37
CA ALA A 520 -23.92 -25.67 8.19
C ALA A 520 -23.42 -24.26 8.52
N GLY A 521 -24.30 -23.25 8.39
CA GLY A 521 -23.98 -21.85 8.68
C GLY A 521 -23.35 -21.09 7.51
N SER A 522 -23.00 -19.82 7.77
CA SER A 522 -22.38 -18.90 6.82
C SER A 522 -20.87 -18.85 7.05
N ILE A 523 -20.14 -19.75 6.39
CA ILE A 523 -18.70 -19.97 6.57
C ILE A 523 -17.92 -19.24 5.47
N SER A 524 -16.86 -18.52 5.86
CA SER A 524 -15.90 -17.92 4.93
C SER A 524 -14.76 -18.90 4.68
N LEU A 525 -14.88 -19.75 3.67
CA LEU A 525 -13.86 -20.73 3.32
C LEU A 525 -12.61 -20.11 2.71
N THR A 526 -11.47 -20.68 3.05
CA THR A 526 -10.15 -20.33 2.57
C THR A 526 -9.38 -21.58 2.12
N VAL A 527 -8.31 -21.37 1.37
CA VAL A 527 -7.35 -22.40 0.94
C VAL A 527 -6.67 -23.18 2.07
N SER A 528 -6.67 -22.70 3.32
CA SER A 528 -6.16 -23.47 4.47
C SER A 528 -7.15 -24.49 5.03
N ASP A 529 -8.43 -24.35 4.67
CA ASP A 529 -9.55 -25.19 5.12
C ASP A 529 -9.78 -26.38 4.17
N LEU A 530 -8.96 -26.51 3.12
CA LEU A 530 -9.14 -27.42 2.00
C LEU A 530 -7.86 -28.21 1.70
N LEU A 531 -7.99 -29.50 1.40
CA LEU A 531 -6.93 -30.34 0.81
C LEU A 531 -7.35 -30.78 -0.60
N GLY A 532 -6.38 -31.14 -1.45
CA GLY A 532 -6.63 -31.40 -2.88
C GLY A 532 -6.80 -30.11 -3.71
N VAL A 533 -6.38 -28.96 -3.18
CA VAL A 533 -6.56 -27.63 -3.79
C VAL A 533 -5.22 -26.99 -4.14
N ALA A 534 -5.12 -26.49 -5.37
CA ALA A 534 -4.06 -25.61 -5.84
C ALA A 534 -4.48 -24.13 -5.71
N TYR A 535 -3.51 -23.28 -5.39
CA TYR A 535 -3.70 -21.83 -5.36
C TYR A 535 -3.69 -21.28 -6.80
N ILE A 536 -4.58 -20.33 -7.10
CA ILE A 536 -4.43 -19.49 -8.30
C ILE A 536 -3.15 -18.68 -8.15
N THR A 537 -2.19 -18.91 -9.05
CA THR A 537 -0.97 -18.10 -9.20
C THR A 537 -1.15 -17.16 -10.38
N THR A 538 -1.62 -15.95 -10.11
CA THR A 538 -1.74 -14.89 -11.13
C THR A 538 -0.37 -14.28 -11.38
N VAL A 539 0.17 -14.43 -12.58
CA VAL A 539 1.37 -13.68 -12.99
C VAL A 539 0.94 -12.24 -13.25
N LEU A 540 1.51 -11.29 -12.50
CA LEU A 540 1.23 -9.85 -12.63
C LEU A 540 2.21 -9.18 -13.58
N GLU A 541 3.48 -9.57 -13.49
CA GLU A 541 4.58 -9.09 -14.32
C GLU A 541 5.60 -10.24 -14.50
N ALA A 542 6.28 -10.30 -15.65
CA ALA A 542 6.99 -11.49 -16.12
C ALA A 542 8.18 -11.19 -17.04
N ASN A 543 8.68 -9.95 -17.03
CA ASN A 543 9.81 -9.55 -17.84
C ASN A 543 11.13 -9.89 -17.10
N GLY A 544 12.25 -9.75 -17.79
CA GLY A 544 13.58 -9.92 -17.18
C GLY A 544 13.84 -11.31 -16.57
N SER A 545 14.29 -11.36 -15.31
CA SER A 545 14.81 -12.56 -14.64
C SER A 545 13.89 -13.14 -13.55
N THR A 546 12.97 -12.34 -13.01
CA THR A 546 12.07 -12.72 -11.92
C THR A 546 10.65 -12.26 -12.26
N SER A 547 9.66 -13.13 -12.09
CA SER A 547 8.25 -12.80 -12.31
C SER A 547 7.55 -12.45 -11.00
N LEU A 548 6.89 -11.29 -10.97
CA LEU A 548 5.96 -10.91 -9.91
C LEU A 548 4.68 -11.75 -10.04
N THR A 549 4.44 -12.61 -9.06
CA THR A 549 3.21 -13.41 -9.00
C THR A 549 2.38 -13.07 -7.76
N GLN A 550 1.08 -13.30 -7.86
CA GLN A 550 0.13 -13.20 -6.75
C GLN A 550 -0.50 -14.57 -6.53
N MET A 551 -0.41 -15.06 -5.30
CA MET A 551 -0.90 -16.36 -4.86
C MET A 551 -1.50 -16.20 -3.46
N ALA A 552 -2.68 -16.78 -3.19
CA ALA A 552 -3.40 -16.56 -1.92
C ALA A 552 -3.72 -15.08 -1.58
N GLY A 553 -3.68 -14.18 -2.56
CA GLY A 553 -3.74 -12.72 -2.34
C GLY A 553 -2.44 -12.10 -1.80
N GLN A 554 -1.40 -12.89 -1.55
CA GLN A 554 -0.04 -12.43 -1.23
C GLN A 554 0.78 -12.26 -2.53
N TYR A 555 1.79 -11.38 -2.50
CA TYR A 555 2.71 -11.16 -3.63
C TYR A 555 4.02 -11.94 -3.44
N TYR A 556 4.59 -12.47 -4.53
CA TYR A 556 5.80 -13.30 -4.52
C TYR A 556 6.78 -12.88 -5.63
N ALA A 557 8.07 -12.98 -5.34
CA ALA A 557 9.17 -12.76 -6.30
C ALA A 557 9.66 -14.12 -6.81
N THR A 558 9.17 -14.56 -7.98
CA THR A 558 9.34 -15.97 -8.42
C THR A 558 10.25 -16.14 -9.61
N SER A 559 11.08 -17.18 -9.59
CA SER A 559 11.81 -17.68 -10.76
C SER A 559 11.36 -19.10 -11.07
N GLY A 560 10.92 -19.35 -12.30
CA GLY A 560 10.39 -20.65 -12.71
C GLY A 560 9.17 -21.14 -11.91
N GLY A 561 8.37 -20.22 -11.36
CA GLY A 561 7.17 -20.54 -10.56
C GLY A 561 7.42 -20.79 -9.06
N THR A 562 8.63 -20.55 -8.55
CA THR A 562 8.94 -20.64 -7.10
C THR A 562 9.74 -19.44 -6.62
N GLY A 563 9.56 -19.03 -5.35
CA GLY A 563 10.28 -17.90 -4.76
C GLY A 563 9.63 -17.38 -3.47
N PRO A 564 10.26 -16.41 -2.77
CA PRO A 564 9.76 -15.88 -1.51
C PRO A 564 8.55 -14.96 -1.69
N ALA A 565 7.71 -14.91 -0.65
CA ALA A 565 6.70 -13.86 -0.50
C ALA A 565 7.37 -12.51 -0.26
N LEU A 566 6.74 -11.42 -0.69
CA LEU A 566 7.14 -10.07 -0.32
C LEU A 566 6.65 -9.77 1.10
N ASN A 567 7.55 -9.40 2.01
CA ASN A 567 7.28 -9.27 3.43
C ASN A 567 7.61 -7.87 3.98
N ILE A 568 6.82 -7.38 4.94
CA ILE A 568 7.18 -6.25 5.81
C ILE A 568 7.34 -6.78 7.23
N ALA A 569 8.51 -6.59 7.83
CA ALA A 569 8.83 -7.06 9.19
C ALA A 569 8.51 -8.54 9.47
N GLY A 570 8.61 -9.40 8.44
CA GLY A 570 8.30 -10.84 8.52
C GLY A 570 6.82 -11.21 8.31
N VAL A 571 5.96 -10.26 7.95
CA VAL A 571 4.55 -10.50 7.59
C VAL A 571 4.37 -10.33 6.08
N SER A 572 3.78 -11.33 5.41
CA SER A 572 3.47 -11.28 3.98
C SER A 572 2.59 -10.08 3.61
N VAL A 573 2.91 -9.42 2.51
CA VAL A 573 2.13 -8.30 1.99
C VAL A 573 0.93 -8.82 1.21
N VAL A 574 -0.27 -8.55 1.73
CA VAL A 574 -1.55 -8.99 1.16
C VAL A 574 -2.18 -7.86 0.35
N ALA A 575 -2.73 -8.20 -0.82
CA ALA A 575 -3.47 -7.28 -1.68
C ALA A 575 -4.63 -6.58 -0.94
N GLY A 576 -4.80 -5.29 -1.19
CA GLY A 576 -5.83 -4.46 -0.55
C GLY A 576 -5.49 -3.98 0.88
N GLN A 577 -4.57 -4.64 1.59
CA GLN A 577 -4.10 -4.19 2.91
C GLN A 577 -3.06 -3.05 2.85
N THR A 578 -2.64 -2.69 1.64
CA THR A 578 -1.50 -1.81 1.32
C THR A 578 -1.87 -0.35 1.06
N ASN A 579 -3.07 0.11 1.47
CA ASN A 579 -3.55 1.47 1.20
C ASN A 579 -3.48 1.86 -0.30
N ASN A 580 -3.96 0.98 -1.18
CA ASN A 580 -3.95 1.10 -2.64
C ASN A 580 -2.56 1.07 -3.32
N TRP A 581 -1.48 0.79 -2.60
CA TRP A 581 -0.18 0.49 -3.20
C TRP A 581 -0.14 -0.93 -3.75
N THR A 582 0.24 -1.09 -5.01
CA THR A 582 0.44 -2.39 -5.67
C THR A 582 1.87 -2.53 -6.18
N PRO A 583 2.51 -3.71 -6.06
CA PRO A 583 3.76 -3.96 -6.73
C PRO A 583 3.47 -4.08 -8.24
N ILE A 584 4.38 -3.56 -9.07
CA ILE A 584 4.24 -3.51 -10.54
C ILE A 584 5.35 -4.25 -11.27
N ALA A 585 6.53 -4.42 -10.67
CA ALA A 585 7.63 -5.22 -11.19
C ALA A 585 8.54 -5.71 -10.04
N VAL A 586 9.26 -6.82 -10.25
CA VAL A 586 10.26 -7.33 -9.30
C VAL A 586 11.49 -7.87 -10.02
N GLU A 587 12.69 -7.56 -9.52
CA GLU A 587 13.93 -8.11 -10.07
C GLU A 587 14.89 -8.65 -9.01
N ALA A 588 15.67 -9.66 -9.39
CA ALA A 588 16.68 -10.26 -8.53
C ALA A 588 18.00 -9.48 -8.57
N ILE A 589 18.55 -9.19 -7.40
CA ILE A 589 19.85 -8.51 -7.23
C ILE A 589 20.78 -9.30 -6.32
N SER A 590 22.04 -8.87 -6.26
CA SER A 590 23.08 -9.48 -5.42
C SER A 590 22.73 -9.42 -3.92
N GLY A 591 22.03 -10.45 -3.43
CA GLY A 591 21.65 -10.63 -2.02
C GLY A 591 20.15 -10.48 -1.73
N GLY A 592 19.30 -10.27 -2.73
CA GLY A 592 17.86 -10.07 -2.53
C GLY A 592 17.12 -9.61 -3.78
N TYR A 593 16.15 -8.73 -3.63
CA TYR A 593 15.29 -8.26 -4.72
C TYR A 593 15.10 -6.74 -4.71
N GLU A 594 14.83 -6.16 -5.88
CA GLU A 594 14.26 -4.83 -6.02
C GLU A 594 12.78 -4.97 -6.39
N VAL A 595 11.89 -4.19 -5.76
CA VAL A 595 10.45 -4.23 -6.06
C VAL A 595 9.94 -2.83 -6.32
N ALA A 596 9.37 -2.59 -7.51
CA ALA A 596 8.72 -1.33 -7.83
C ALA A 596 7.24 -1.36 -7.42
N TRP A 597 6.78 -0.31 -6.74
CA TRP A 597 5.39 -0.15 -6.29
C TRP A 597 4.79 1.14 -6.84
N LYS A 598 3.50 1.10 -7.16
CA LYS A 598 2.70 2.22 -7.67
C LYS A 598 1.44 2.40 -6.83
N LEU A 599 1.04 3.65 -6.57
CA LEU A 599 -0.23 3.97 -5.92
C LEU A 599 -1.35 4.03 -6.97
N ALA A 600 -2.41 3.24 -6.79
CA ALA A 600 -3.50 3.19 -7.76
C ALA A 600 -4.18 4.57 -7.93
N GLY A 601 -4.19 5.09 -9.15
CA GLY A 601 -4.83 6.36 -9.52
C GLY A 601 -3.99 7.62 -9.29
N ALA A 602 -2.71 7.50 -8.94
CA ALA A 602 -1.80 8.63 -8.75
C ALA A 602 -0.47 8.44 -9.51
N ASP A 603 0.18 9.55 -9.86
CA ASP A 603 1.59 9.57 -10.28
C ASP A 603 2.50 9.49 -9.05
N GLN A 604 2.49 8.34 -8.37
CA GLN A 604 3.24 8.10 -7.15
C GLN A 604 3.78 6.66 -7.11
N TYR A 605 5.10 6.58 -6.89
CA TYR A 605 5.88 5.34 -6.90
C TYR A 605 6.81 5.28 -5.69
N ILE A 606 7.22 4.06 -5.33
CA ILE A 606 8.29 3.81 -4.36
C ILE A 606 8.99 2.49 -4.73
N VAL A 607 10.31 2.43 -4.63
CA VAL A 607 11.07 1.21 -4.91
C VAL A 607 11.68 0.65 -3.62
N TRP A 608 11.46 -0.63 -3.38
CA TRP A 608 11.94 -1.36 -2.21
C TRP A 608 13.24 -2.10 -2.52
N ALA A 609 14.14 -2.19 -1.54
CA ALA A 609 15.17 -3.22 -1.48
C ALA A 609 14.75 -4.29 -0.48
N ALA A 610 14.54 -5.51 -0.94
CA ALA A 610 14.21 -6.67 -0.15
C ALA A 610 15.40 -7.63 -0.02
N ASP A 611 15.44 -8.42 1.06
CA ASP A 611 16.44 -9.48 1.25
C ASP A 611 16.12 -10.73 0.40
N ALA A 612 16.98 -11.75 0.47
CA ALA A 612 16.77 -13.03 -0.20
C ALA A 612 15.51 -13.80 0.25
N ASN A 613 14.83 -13.36 1.33
CA ASN A 613 13.56 -13.89 1.82
C ASN A 613 12.38 -12.96 1.44
N GLY A 614 12.58 -12.02 0.51
CA GLY A 614 11.57 -11.05 0.06
C GLY A 614 11.18 -10.00 1.10
N THR A 615 11.92 -9.87 2.21
CA THR A 615 11.60 -8.93 3.29
C THR A 615 12.17 -7.55 3.02
N LEU A 616 11.32 -6.52 3.04
CA LEU A 616 11.71 -5.11 2.93
C LEU A 616 12.79 -4.74 3.97
N THR A 617 13.94 -4.26 3.47
CA THR A 617 15.08 -3.81 4.29
C THR A 617 15.30 -2.29 4.23
N SER A 618 15.09 -1.67 3.06
CA SER A 618 15.20 -0.23 2.84
C SER A 618 14.46 0.21 1.59
N PHE A 619 14.36 1.53 1.37
CA PHE A 619 13.83 2.11 0.14
C PHE A 619 14.99 2.56 -0.77
N LYS A 620 14.83 2.35 -2.07
CA LYS A 620 15.78 2.75 -3.13
C LYS A 620 15.54 4.19 -3.59
N THR A 621 14.28 4.63 -3.57
CA THR A 621 13.88 6.04 -3.74
C THR A 621 13.86 6.76 -2.39
N SER A 622 14.00 8.09 -2.40
CA SER A 622 13.95 8.96 -1.21
C SER A 622 12.54 9.13 -0.62
N GLY A 623 11.80 8.03 -0.45
CA GLY A 623 10.37 8.01 -0.12
C GLY A 623 9.50 7.82 -1.36
N VAL A 624 8.29 8.38 -1.32
CA VAL A 624 7.34 8.40 -2.45
C VAL A 624 7.75 9.50 -3.43
N VAL A 625 7.83 9.15 -4.71
CA VAL A 625 8.27 10.02 -5.81
C VAL A 625 7.30 9.95 -7.00
N SER A 626 7.34 10.93 -7.90
CA SER A 626 6.59 10.88 -9.18
C SER A 626 7.24 9.92 -10.17
N GLY A 627 6.51 9.51 -11.21
CA GLY A 627 7.07 8.67 -12.29
C GLY A 627 8.18 9.38 -13.06
N PHE A 628 8.15 10.72 -13.08
CA PHE A 628 9.17 11.59 -13.65
C PHE A 628 10.25 12.04 -12.64
N ASP A 629 10.53 11.23 -11.61
CA ASP A 629 11.64 11.49 -10.69
C ASP A 629 12.91 10.78 -11.16
N TYR A 630 14.03 11.49 -11.14
CA TYR A 630 15.33 10.98 -11.59
C TYR A 630 15.76 9.68 -10.89
N GLN A 631 15.44 9.49 -9.62
CA GLN A 631 15.75 8.25 -8.90
C GLN A 631 14.89 7.09 -9.39
N PHE A 632 13.63 7.35 -9.76
CA PHE A 632 12.71 6.33 -10.26
C PHE A 632 13.07 5.94 -11.70
N GLU A 633 13.20 6.91 -12.61
CA GLU A 633 13.65 6.70 -13.98
C GLU A 633 15.01 5.97 -14.01
N THR A 634 15.98 6.35 -13.16
CA THR A 634 17.28 5.63 -13.08
C THR A 634 17.15 4.16 -12.67
N LEU A 635 16.11 3.77 -11.93
CA LEU A 635 15.88 2.39 -11.51
C LEU A 635 15.18 1.54 -12.60
N GLU A 636 14.51 2.13 -13.58
CA GLU A 636 13.91 1.40 -14.71
C GLU A 636 14.93 0.52 -15.46
N ALA A 637 16.19 0.96 -15.49
CA ALA A 637 17.32 0.21 -16.04
C ALA A 637 17.71 -1.04 -15.23
N SER A 638 17.37 -1.17 -13.93
CA SER A 638 17.53 -2.43 -13.18
C SER A 638 16.37 -3.39 -13.44
N PHE A 639 15.15 -2.88 -13.62
CA PHE A 639 13.97 -3.67 -14.01
C PHE A 639 13.91 -4.04 -15.50
N ASN A 640 14.73 -3.40 -16.35
CA ASN A 640 14.68 -3.47 -17.81
C ASN A 640 13.29 -3.14 -18.39
N GLN A 641 12.56 -2.22 -17.75
CA GLN A 641 11.14 -1.95 -18.00
C GLN A 641 10.84 -0.46 -17.89
N ASP A 642 10.00 0.03 -18.81
CA ASP A 642 9.28 1.31 -18.71
C ASP A 642 8.24 1.15 -17.59
N LEU A 643 8.49 1.76 -16.43
CA LEU A 643 7.64 1.63 -15.23
C LEU A 643 6.71 2.84 -15.07
N ASN A 644 7.13 4.01 -15.54
CA ASN A 644 6.33 5.23 -15.47
C ASN A 644 5.26 5.30 -16.59
N GLY A 645 5.53 4.71 -17.76
CA GLY A 645 4.69 4.69 -18.96
C GLY A 645 5.02 5.76 -20.01
N ASP A 646 6.23 6.34 -20.02
CA ASP A 646 6.63 7.44 -20.91
C ASP A 646 7.17 7.00 -22.29
N GLY A 647 7.46 5.71 -22.46
CA GLY A 647 8.00 5.13 -23.69
C GLY A 647 9.52 4.96 -23.71
N THR A 648 10.22 5.22 -22.61
CA THR A 648 11.67 5.01 -22.46
C THR A 648 12.01 4.08 -21.29
N ILE A 649 13.29 3.75 -21.12
CA ILE A 649 13.81 2.96 -20.00
C ILE A 649 15.07 3.67 -19.52
N GLY A 650 15.02 4.28 -18.35
CA GLY A 650 16.10 5.16 -17.90
C GLY A 650 15.88 6.62 -18.35
N PRO A 651 16.47 7.58 -17.63
CA PRO A 651 15.96 8.94 -17.63
C PRO A 651 16.17 9.72 -18.92
N ILE A 652 15.11 10.39 -19.37
CA ILE A 652 15.13 11.21 -20.58
C ILE A 652 16.07 12.40 -20.35
N THR A 653 17.09 12.51 -21.21
CA THR A 653 18.09 13.59 -21.19
C THR A 653 17.84 14.57 -22.34
N ALA A 654 17.60 15.84 -21.99
CA ALA A 654 17.51 16.96 -22.92
C ALA A 654 18.62 17.97 -22.64
N VAL A 655 19.38 18.35 -23.67
CA VAL A 655 20.32 19.48 -23.58
C VAL A 655 19.51 20.77 -23.67
N ILE A 656 19.62 21.64 -22.66
CA ILE A 656 19.04 22.99 -22.68
C ILE A 656 20.01 23.92 -23.39
N GLU A 657 21.29 23.83 -23.04
CA GLU A 657 22.35 24.75 -23.44
C GLU A 657 23.71 24.01 -23.39
N SER A 658 24.64 24.41 -24.28
CA SER A 658 25.94 23.74 -24.46
C SER A 658 27.03 24.68 -24.97
N ASP A 659 26.87 25.99 -24.78
CA ASP A 659 27.66 27.04 -25.44
C ASP A 659 28.78 27.52 -24.52
N GLY A 660 29.75 26.63 -24.27
CA GLY A 660 30.96 26.94 -23.51
C GLY A 660 31.82 25.73 -23.13
N ALA A 661 32.33 25.73 -21.90
CA ALA A 661 33.05 24.63 -21.25
C ALA A 661 32.12 23.69 -20.45
N THR A 662 30.91 24.14 -20.17
CA THR A 662 29.85 23.43 -19.44
C THR A 662 28.66 23.18 -20.39
N SER A 663 27.73 22.31 -20.01
CA SER A 663 26.46 22.15 -20.71
C SER A 663 25.35 21.91 -19.69
N LEU A 664 24.35 22.79 -19.69
CA LEU A 664 23.13 22.64 -18.90
C LEU A 664 22.22 21.59 -19.53
N THR A 665 21.99 20.50 -18.80
CA THR A 665 21.07 19.43 -19.22
C THR A 665 19.91 19.29 -18.24
N GLN A 666 18.73 19.03 -18.77
CA GLN A 666 17.63 18.46 -18.00
C GLN A 666 17.71 16.93 -18.14
N ILE A 667 17.65 16.21 -17.01
CA ILE A 667 17.60 14.75 -16.94
C ILE A 667 16.47 14.40 -15.97
N ALA A 668 15.47 13.64 -16.44
CA ALA A 668 14.15 13.58 -15.78
C ALA A 668 13.56 15.00 -15.64
N ASN A 669 12.93 15.30 -14.51
CA ASN A 669 12.62 16.69 -14.12
C ASN A 669 13.81 17.50 -13.58
N ASN A 670 15.01 16.94 -13.39
CA ASN A 670 16.10 17.61 -12.66
C ASN A 670 17.07 18.33 -13.61
N TYR A 671 17.59 19.48 -13.19
CA TYR A 671 18.60 20.23 -13.95
C TYR A 671 20.03 19.91 -13.47
N PHE A 672 20.97 19.75 -14.40
CA PHE A 672 22.37 19.40 -14.15
C PHE A 672 23.31 20.34 -14.91
N ALA A 673 24.36 20.83 -14.25
CA ALA A 673 25.46 21.54 -14.91
C ALA A 673 26.58 20.52 -15.19
N THR A 674 26.73 20.10 -16.45
CA THR A 674 27.63 19.00 -16.82
C THR A 674 28.91 19.47 -17.50
N SER A 675 30.03 18.82 -17.22
CA SER A 675 31.29 18.99 -17.97
C SER A 675 31.69 17.63 -18.53
N GLY A 676 31.94 17.57 -19.85
CA GLY A 676 32.24 16.31 -20.55
C GLY A 676 31.19 15.21 -20.41
N GLY A 677 29.91 15.57 -20.22
CA GLY A 677 28.81 14.62 -20.04
C GLY A 677 28.58 14.12 -18.61
N SER A 678 29.21 14.73 -17.60
CA SER A 678 28.93 14.42 -16.17
C SER A 678 28.97 15.67 -15.29
N GLY A 679 28.14 15.74 -14.26
CA GLY A 679 28.11 16.88 -13.34
C GLY A 679 27.02 16.77 -12.27
N PRO A 680 26.96 17.70 -11.29
CA PRO A 680 25.98 17.67 -10.22
C PRO A 680 24.60 18.18 -10.66
N ALA A 681 23.56 17.65 -9.99
CA ALA A 681 22.22 18.23 -10.04
C ALA A 681 22.22 19.60 -9.31
N LEU A 682 21.57 20.59 -9.91
CA LEU A 682 21.37 21.91 -9.32
C LEU A 682 20.37 21.79 -8.16
N ASN A 683 20.75 22.27 -6.98
CA ASN A 683 19.99 22.05 -5.74
C ASN A 683 20.01 23.26 -4.80
N ILE A 684 18.96 23.40 -3.99
CA ILE A 684 18.85 24.38 -2.91
C ILE A 684 18.89 23.61 -1.59
N ALA A 685 19.90 23.89 -0.75
CA ALA A 685 20.11 23.23 0.54
C ALA A 685 20.12 21.67 0.48
N GLY A 686 20.55 21.09 -0.65
CA GLY A 686 20.58 19.64 -0.87
C GLY A 686 19.30 19.04 -1.49
N VAL A 687 18.26 19.85 -1.74
CA VAL A 687 17.06 19.43 -2.50
C VAL A 687 17.20 19.87 -3.95
N ASN A 688 17.18 18.93 -4.89
CA ASN A 688 17.32 19.23 -6.31
C ASN A 688 16.19 20.15 -6.81
N VAL A 689 16.52 20.98 -7.80
CA VAL A 689 15.56 21.86 -8.46
C VAL A 689 14.91 21.11 -9.61
N ILE A 690 13.61 20.86 -9.49
CA ILE A 690 12.81 20.19 -10.51
C ILE A 690 12.13 21.19 -11.45
N ALA A 691 11.90 20.77 -12.70
CA ALA A 691 11.25 21.56 -13.73
C ALA A 691 9.88 22.11 -13.30
N GLY A 692 9.58 23.34 -13.74
CA GLY A 692 8.34 24.05 -13.39
C GLY A 692 8.31 24.66 -11.97
N THR A 693 9.29 24.36 -11.10
CA THR A 693 9.36 24.92 -9.73
C THR A 693 9.31 26.45 -9.74
N ASN A 694 8.22 27.00 -9.18
CA ASN A 694 7.97 28.45 -9.10
C ASN A 694 8.05 29.20 -10.45
N GLY A 695 7.90 28.50 -11.57
CA GLY A 695 8.00 29.06 -12.93
C GLY A 695 9.41 29.45 -13.41
N TRP A 696 10.44 29.22 -12.59
CA TRP A 696 11.83 29.52 -12.94
C TRP A 696 12.46 28.37 -13.72
N THR A 697 13.18 28.71 -14.79
CA THR A 697 13.90 27.74 -15.64
C THR A 697 15.35 28.21 -15.80
N PRO A 698 16.35 27.33 -15.63
CA PRO A 698 17.73 27.69 -15.91
C PRO A 698 17.91 27.75 -17.43
N ILE A 699 18.64 28.76 -17.91
CA ILE A 699 18.83 29.03 -19.35
C ILE A 699 20.28 28.85 -19.80
N ALA A 700 21.25 28.96 -18.90
CA ALA A 700 22.67 28.70 -19.14
C ALA A 700 23.38 28.32 -17.83
N ALA A 701 24.42 27.48 -17.89
CA ALA A 701 25.27 27.17 -16.74
C ALA A 701 26.76 27.14 -17.13
N GLU A 702 27.63 27.80 -16.36
CA GLU A 702 29.07 27.76 -16.59
C GLU A 702 29.93 27.48 -15.35
N ALA A 703 31.11 26.92 -15.56
CA ALA A 703 32.02 26.43 -14.53
C ALA A 703 32.97 27.54 -14.06
N ILE A 704 32.93 27.82 -12.75
CA ILE A 704 33.74 28.85 -12.10
C ILE A 704 34.68 28.22 -11.07
N SER A 705 35.68 28.99 -10.62
CA SER A 705 36.66 28.54 -9.62
C SER A 705 36.01 28.17 -8.27
N GLY A 706 35.60 26.90 -8.12
CA GLY A 706 34.98 26.34 -6.92
C GLY A 706 33.55 25.81 -7.12
N GLY A 707 32.98 25.89 -8.33
CA GLY A 707 31.62 25.45 -8.59
C GLY A 707 31.09 25.93 -9.95
N TYR A 708 29.86 26.42 -9.97
CA TYR A 708 29.17 26.85 -11.19
C TYR A 708 28.48 28.19 -10.98
N GLU A 709 28.26 28.96 -12.04
CA GLU A 709 27.20 29.96 -12.09
C GLU A 709 26.09 29.53 -13.05
N VAL A 710 24.85 29.87 -12.72
CA VAL A 710 23.67 29.44 -13.48
C VAL A 710 22.72 30.62 -13.64
N ALA A 711 22.37 30.96 -14.88
CA ALA A 711 21.39 31.97 -15.20
C ALA A 711 19.99 31.35 -15.21
N TRP A 712 19.02 31.99 -14.54
CA TRP A 712 17.62 31.56 -14.50
C TRP A 712 16.71 32.66 -15.03
N LYS A 713 15.64 32.27 -15.72
CA LYS A 713 14.61 33.14 -16.28
C LYS A 713 13.24 32.72 -15.76
N LEU A 714 12.37 33.68 -15.42
CA LEU A 714 10.99 33.41 -15.04
C LEU A 714 10.13 33.26 -16.30
N THR A 715 9.43 32.12 -16.41
CA THR A 715 8.63 31.80 -17.60
C THR A 715 7.56 32.86 -17.85
N GLY A 716 7.62 33.51 -19.02
CA GLY A 716 6.64 34.51 -19.44
C GLY A 716 6.85 35.93 -18.88
N ALA A 717 7.98 36.21 -18.20
CA ALA A 717 8.32 37.53 -17.69
C ALA A 717 9.74 37.96 -18.10
N ASP A 718 9.97 39.27 -18.18
CA ASP A 718 11.31 39.84 -18.28
C ASP A 718 11.95 39.91 -16.87
N GLN A 719 12.25 38.73 -16.31
CA GLN A 719 12.78 38.57 -14.97
C GLN A 719 13.82 37.45 -14.92
N TYR A 720 14.99 37.77 -14.38
CA TYR A 720 16.17 36.91 -14.32
C TYR A 720 16.77 36.92 -12.93
N ILE A 721 17.48 35.85 -12.58
CA ILE A 721 18.34 35.78 -11.40
C ILE A 721 19.53 34.87 -11.72
N VAL A 722 20.74 35.27 -11.34
CA VAL A 722 21.94 34.45 -11.55
C VAL A 722 22.41 33.88 -10.22
N TRP A 723 22.61 32.57 -10.18
CA TRP A 723 23.05 31.82 -9.01
C TRP A 723 24.56 31.61 -9.07
N ALA A 724 25.22 31.62 -7.91
CA ALA A 724 26.49 30.94 -7.70
C ALA A 724 26.22 29.66 -6.92
N ALA A 725 26.65 28.53 -7.47
CA ALA A 725 26.56 27.21 -6.87
C ALA A 725 27.97 26.65 -6.60
N ASN A 726 28.09 25.77 -5.62
CA ASN A 726 29.34 25.06 -5.33
C ASN A 726 29.59 23.89 -6.31
N SER A 727 30.70 23.17 -6.14
CA SER A 727 31.04 21.97 -6.92
C SER A 727 30.07 20.79 -6.77
N THR A 728 29.10 20.85 -5.85
CA THR A 728 28.00 19.88 -5.71
C THR A 728 26.67 20.42 -6.22
N GLY A 729 26.67 21.47 -7.06
CA GLY A 729 25.47 22.07 -7.65
C GLY A 729 24.58 22.84 -6.66
N THR A 730 25.01 22.99 -5.41
CA THR A 730 24.22 23.62 -4.34
C THR A 730 24.34 25.14 -4.42
N LEU A 731 23.21 25.83 -4.53
CA LEU A 731 23.11 27.30 -4.44
C LEU A 731 23.78 27.81 -3.15
N THR A 732 24.79 28.66 -3.28
CA THR A 732 25.49 29.31 -2.15
C THR A 732 25.20 30.79 -2.03
N SER A 733 24.99 31.50 -3.14
CA SER A 733 24.68 32.93 -3.17
C SER A 733 24.11 33.33 -4.54
N PHE A 734 23.59 34.55 -4.66
CA PHE A 734 23.19 35.15 -5.94
C PHE A 734 24.33 36.03 -6.48
N LYS A 735 24.44 36.13 -7.81
CA LYS A 735 25.33 37.05 -8.54
C LYS A 735 24.63 38.37 -8.90
N THR A 736 23.30 38.39 -8.92
CA THR A 736 22.44 39.58 -9.07
C THR A 736 21.84 39.97 -7.72
N ASP A 737 21.50 41.25 -7.53
CA ASP A 737 20.83 41.77 -6.33
C ASP A 737 19.34 41.38 -6.27
N GLY A 738 19.08 40.07 -6.24
CA GLY A 738 17.76 39.48 -6.38
C GLY A 738 17.34 39.34 -7.85
N VAL A 739 16.05 39.57 -8.11
CA VAL A 739 15.44 39.45 -9.44
C VAL A 739 15.60 40.75 -10.22
N VAL A 740 16.16 40.66 -11.42
CA VAL A 740 16.48 41.78 -12.30
C VAL A 740 15.77 41.63 -13.66
N SER A 741 15.56 42.74 -14.38
CA SER A 741 15.03 42.74 -15.75
C SER A 741 16.12 42.37 -16.78
N GLY A 742 15.72 42.08 -18.03
CA GLY A 742 16.67 41.77 -19.11
C GLY A 742 17.63 42.93 -19.39
N ALA A 743 17.10 44.16 -19.42
CA ALA A 743 17.85 45.40 -19.59
C ALA A 743 18.60 45.89 -18.32
N ALA A 744 18.86 45.00 -17.35
CA ALA A 744 19.61 45.34 -16.15
C ALA A 744 21.11 45.10 -16.35
N TYR A 745 21.93 46.11 -16.06
CA TYR A 745 23.39 46.05 -16.16
C TYR A 745 24.01 44.82 -15.45
N GLN A 746 23.44 44.40 -14.32
CA GLN A 746 23.94 43.21 -13.59
C GLN A 746 23.77 41.90 -14.35
N LEU A 747 22.69 41.73 -15.13
CA LEU A 747 22.51 40.57 -15.99
C LEU A 747 23.44 40.66 -17.20
N GLN A 748 23.42 41.82 -17.88
CA GLN A 748 24.23 42.03 -19.08
C GLN A 748 25.73 41.90 -18.80
N ALA A 749 26.22 42.35 -17.63
CA ALA A 749 27.62 42.14 -17.25
C ALA A 749 27.98 40.64 -17.13
N LEU A 750 27.04 39.79 -16.71
CA LEU A 750 27.25 38.34 -16.54
C LEU A 750 27.15 37.56 -17.85
N GLU A 751 26.46 38.06 -18.89
CA GLU A 751 26.48 37.48 -20.25
C GLU A 751 27.91 37.23 -20.74
N THR A 752 28.85 38.09 -20.36
CA THR A 752 30.27 37.95 -20.70
C THR A 752 30.96 36.73 -20.06
N SER A 753 30.46 36.21 -18.92
CA SER A 753 30.98 34.98 -18.28
C SER A 753 30.23 33.70 -18.68
N PHE A 754 28.97 33.80 -19.12
CA PHE A 754 28.27 32.71 -19.82
C PHE A 754 28.64 32.62 -21.31
N HIS A 755 29.27 33.66 -21.87
CA HIS A 755 29.56 33.83 -23.30
C HIS A 755 28.30 33.81 -24.20
N GLN A 756 27.14 34.18 -23.64
CA GLN A 756 25.81 34.00 -24.25
C GLN A 756 24.94 35.25 -24.04
N ASP A 757 24.10 35.56 -25.04
CA ASP A 757 23.02 36.56 -24.96
C ASP A 757 21.87 35.99 -24.10
N LEU A 758 21.87 36.31 -22.80
CA LEU A 758 20.92 35.75 -21.83
C LEU A 758 19.53 36.41 -21.93
N ASN A 759 19.48 37.67 -22.33
CA ASN A 759 18.24 38.46 -22.33
C ASN A 759 17.50 38.41 -23.68
N GLY A 760 18.22 38.20 -24.79
CA GLY A 760 17.74 38.21 -26.17
C GLY A 760 17.83 39.57 -26.88
N ASP A 761 18.70 40.48 -26.45
CA ASP A 761 18.86 41.84 -27.02
C ASP A 761 19.79 41.91 -28.25
N GLY A 762 20.50 40.81 -28.54
CA GLY A 762 21.42 40.68 -29.67
C GLY A 762 22.89 40.97 -29.34
N SER A 763 23.22 41.19 -28.06
CA SER A 763 24.57 41.45 -27.57
C SER A 763 25.03 40.39 -26.57
N ILE A 764 26.35 40.30 -26.36
CA ILE A 764 26.93 39.58 -25.22
C ILE A 764 27.68 40.65 -24.41
N GLY A 765 27.06 41.11 -23.32
CA GLY A 765 27.60 42.21 -22.55
C GLY A 765 26.78 43.50 -22.68
N PRO A 766 26.94 44.42 -21.71
CA PRO A 766 26.08 45.59 -21.58
C PRO A 766 26.22 46.58 -22.73
N ILE A 767 25.12 46.82 -23.45
CA ILE A 767 25.02 47.84 -24.50
C ILE A 767 25.25 49.23 -23.88
N THR A 768 26.27 49.93 -24.38
CA THR A 768 26.61 51.30 -24.01
C THR A 768 26.09 52.31 -25.02
N THR A 769 25.11 53.11 -24.64
CA THR A 769 24.63 54.26 -25.42
C THR A 769 25.28 55.53 -24.89
N VAL A 770 26.24 56.10 -25.62
CA VAL A 770 26.76 57.44 -25.32
C VAL A 770 25.63 58.45 -25.55
N ILE A 771 25.28 59.21 -24.52
CA ILE A 771 24.33 60.33 -24.61
C ILE A 771 25.08 61.58 -25.07
N GLU A 772 26.26 61.80 -24.50
CA GLU A 772 27.05 63.02 -24.66
C GLU A 772 28.53 62.69 -24.42
N SER A 773 29.43 63.41 -25.12
CA SER A 773 30.89 63.19 -25.07
C SER A 773 31.70 64.47 -25.31
N ASP A 774 31.10 65.64 -25.07
CA ASP A 774 31.65 66.94 -25.45
C ASP A 774 32.30 67.62 -24.23
N GLY A 775 33.47 67.09 -23.85
CA GLY A 775 34.28 67.64 -22.76
C GLY A 775 35.42 66.72 -22.28
N ALA A 776 35.63 66.68 -20.96
CA ALA A 776 36.57 65.80 -20.27
C ALA A 776 35.91 64.51 -19.74
N THR A 777 34.57 64.48 -19.70
CA THR A 777 33.73 63.36 -19.28
C THR A 777 32.79 63.00 -20.43
N SER A 778 32.30 61.76 -20.46
CA SER A 778 31.21 61.37 -21.35
C SER A 778 30.08 60.75 -20.54
N LEU A 779 28.85 61.21 -20.79
CA LEU A 779 27.64 60.69 -20.19
C LEU A 779 27.18 59.47 -21.00
N THR A 780 27.19 58.29 -20.37
CA THR A 780 26.79 57.03 -21.02
C THR A 780 25.60 56.41 -20.30
N GLN A 781 24.56 56.02 -21.04
CA GLN A 781 23.54 55.09 -20.56
C GLN A 781 24.01 53.66 -20.78
N ILE A 782 23.91 52.82 -19.76
CA ILE A 782 24.23 51.40 -19.82
C ILE A 782 23.06 50.62 -19.21
N GLY A 783 22.41 49.79 -20.03
CA GLY A 783 21.08 49.27 -19.71
C GLY A 783 20.10 50.42 -19.44
N ASN A 784 19.43 50.38 -18.28
CA ASN A 784 18.55 51.48 -17.82
C ASN A 784 19.23 52.49 -16.86
N GLN A 785 20.55 52.47 -16.67
CA GLN A 785 21.27 53.35 -15.73
C GLN A 785 22.16 54.36 -16.44
N TYR A 786 22.36 55.54 -15.84
CA TYR A 786 23.23 56.61 -16.37
C TYR A 786 24.57 56.67 -15.61
N PHE A 787 25.68 56.88 -16.33
CA PHE A 787 27.04 56.87 -15.80
C PHE A 787 27.85 58.07 -16.31
N GLY A 788 28.57 58.75 -15.42
CA GLY A 788 29.56 59.76 -15.80
C GLY A 788 30.93 59.09 -15.98
N THR A 789 31.52 59.16 -17.18
CA THR A 789 32.65 58.30 -17.56
C THR A 789 33.88 59.08 -18.05
N THR A 790 35.04 58.77 -17.48
CA THR A 790 36.36 59.35 -17.84
C THR A 790 37.25 58.30 -18.52
N GLY A 791 36.77 57.74 -19.64
CA GLY A 791 37.49 56.72 -20.42
C GLY A 791 37.30 55.27 -19.96
N GLY A 792 36.18 54.97 -19.31
CA GLY A 792 35.80 53.63 -18.82
C GLY A 792 34.55 53.70 -17.95
N CYS A 793 34.06 52.57 -17.43
CA CYS A 793 32.89 52.55 -16.55
C CYS A 793 33.13 53.30 -15.22
N GLY A 794 32.79 54.59 -15.22
CA GLY A 794 32.75 55.45 -14.04
C GLY A 794 31.53 55.20 -13.14
N PRO A 795 31.25 56.05 -12.16
CA PRO A 795 30.14 55.85 -11.24
C PRO A 795 28.78 56.02 -11.91
N ALA A 796 27.81 55.19 -11.51
CA ALA A 796 26.40 55.42 -11.79
C ALA A 796 25.92 56.71 -11.12
N LEU A 797 25.01 57.43 -11.75
CA LEU A 797 24.35 58.59 -11.14
C LEU A 797 23.34 58.09 -10.10
N ASN A 798 23.44 58.57 -8.86
CA ASN A 798 22.68 58.07 -7.72
C ASN A 798 21.92 59.19 -6.99
N ILE A 799 20.75 58.87 -6.45
CA ILE A 799 19.97 59.74 -5.55
C ILE A 799 19.60 58.95 -4.29
N ALA A 800 19.96 59.49 -3.12
CA ALA A 800 19.76 58.84 -1.80
C ALA A 800 20.30 57.39 -1.70
N GLY A 801 21.31 57.03 -2.49
CA GLY A 801 21.91 55.69 -2.54
C GLY A 801 21.27 54.70 -3.53
N ALA A 802 20.25 55.11 -4.29
CA ALA A 802 19.69 54.34 -5.40
C ALA A 802 20.09 54.97 -6.74
N SER A 803 20.44 54.15 -7.73
CA SER A 803 20.82 54.64 -9.07
C SER A 803 19.63 55.20 -9.83
N VAL A 804 19.85 56.28 -10.57
CA VAL A 804 18.82 56.93 -11.38
C VAL A 804 18.55 56.10 -12.63
N ILE A 805 17.29 55.70 -12.79
CA ILE A 805 16.83 54.82 -13.87
C ILE A 805 16.21 55.65 -15.00
N ALA A 806 16.50 55.29 -16.25
CA ALA A 806 15.97 55.94 -17.44
C ALA A 806 14.43 56.05 -17.42
N GLY A 807 13.90 57.20 -17.82
CA GLY A 807 12.46 57.50 -17.80
C GLY A 807 11.89 57.90 -16.42
N THR A 808 12.66 57.81 -15.33
CA THR A 808 12.18 58.21 -14.00
C THR A 808 11.76 59.69 -13.98
N ASN A 809 10.48 59.95 -13.68
CA ASN A 809 9.88 61.29 -13.63
C ASN A 809 10.05 62.12 -14.92
N ASN A 810 10.25 61.48 -16.08
CA ASN A 810 10.50 62.11 -17.39
C ASN A 810 11.76 63.01 -17.50
N TRP A 811 12.61 63.04 -16.47
CA TRP A 811 13.88 63.78 -16.50
C TRP A 811 14.96 62.92 -17.17
N THR A 812 15.67 63.52 -18.13
CA THR A 812 16.76 62.89 -18.87
C THR A 812 18.02 63.72 -18.66
N PRO A 813 19.17 63.12 -18.30
CA PRO A 813 20.43 63.84 -18.25
C PRO A 813 20.89 64.11 -19.68
N ILE A 814 21.30 65.34 -19.97
CA ILE A 814 21.68 65.81 -21.31
C ILE A 814 23.18 66.08 -21.47
N GLY A 815 23.89 66.24 -20.35
CA GLY A 815 25.35 66.30 -20.31
C GLY A 815 25.89 66.15 -18.89
N ALA A 816 27.12 65.68 -18.72
CA ALA A 816 27.75 65.48 -17.42
C ALA A 816 29.26 65.78 -17.44
N GLU A 817 29.73 66.74 -16.65
CA GLU A 817 31.14 67.13 -16.59
C GLU A 817 31.81 66.96 -15.22
N ALA A 818 33.14 66.77 -15.23
CA ALA A 818 33.94 66.50 -14.06
C ALA A 818 34.44 67.79 -13.40
N ILE A 819 34.06 67.97 -12.13
CA ILE A 819 34.44 69.11 -11.30
C ILE A 819 35.35 68.68 -10.15
N SER A 820 36.00 69.65 -9.50
CA SER A 820 36.91 69.39 -8.37
C SER A 820 36.21 68.75 -7.16
N GLY A 821 36.09 67.42 -7.15
CA GLY A 821 35.49 66.62 -6.08
C GLY A 821 34.29 65.76 -6.51
N GLY A 822 33.91 65.77 -7.79
CA GLY A 822 32.75 65.02 -8.28
C GLY A 822 32.36 65.42 -9.69
N TYR A 823 31.05 65.49 -9.96
CA TYR A 823 30.50 65.83 -11.28
C TYR A 823 29.44 66.92 -11.18
N GLU A 824 29.20 67.64 -12.27
CA GLU A 824 27.94 68.33 -12.50
C GLU A 824 27.19 67.69 -13.65
N VAL A 825 25.86 67.63 -13.56
CA VAL A 825 25.01 66.94 -14.54
C VAL A 825 23.82 67.82 -14.87
N ALA A 826 23.66 68.15 -16.15
CA ALA A 826 22.52 68.90 -16.66
C ALA A 826 21.38 67.93 -16.99
N TRP A 827 20.15 68.26 -16.56
CA TRP A 827 18.95 67.47 -16.81
C TRP A 827 17.89 68.32 -17.50
N LYS A 828 17.17 67.71 -18.45
CA LYS A 828 16.06 68.29 -19.21
C LYS A 828 14.80 67.48 -18.95
N LEU A 829 13.66 68.15 -18.72
CA LEU A 829 12.37 67.48 -18.61
C LEU A 829 11.83 67.18 -20.01
N THR A 830 11.60 65.90 -20.30
CA THR A 830 11.18 65.46 -21.64
C THR A 830 9.86 66.12 -22.05
N GLY A 831 9.89 66.92 -23.13
CA GLY A 831 8.72 67.61 -23.68
C GLY A 831 8.39 68.97 -23.04
N ALA A 832 9.26 69.52 -22.20
CA ALA A 832 9.10 70.85 -21.61
C ALA A 832 10.38 71.69 -21.71
N ASP A 833 10.24 73.01 -21.77
CA ASP A 833 11.36 73.95 -21.60
C ASP A 833 11.68 74.09 -20.09
N GLN A 834 12.22 73.03 -19.51
CA GLN A 834 12.51 72.92 -18.08
C GLN A 834 13.79 72.12 -17.84
N TYR A 835 14.71 72.73 -17.10
CA TYR A 835 16.05 72.21 -16.84
C TYR A 835 16.38 72.30 -15.35
N ILE A 836 17.29 71.44 -14.90
CA ILE A 836 17.90 71.53 -13.58
C ILE A 836 19.34 70.99 -13.65
N VAL A 837 20.28 71.67 -13.02
CA VAL A 837 21.68 71.22 -12.98
C VAL A 837 22.02 70.71 -11.59
N TRP A 838 22.53 69.49 -11.52
CA TRP A 838 22.93 68.77 -10.31
C TRP A 838 24.43 68.94 -10.05
N ALA A 839 24.83 68.89 -8.79
CA ALA A 839 26.21 68.62 -8.39
C ALA A 839 26.25 67.29 -7.63
N ALA A 840 27.00 66.33 -8.16
CA ALA A 840 27.19 64.99 -7.62
C ALA A 840 28.59 64.81 -7.04
N ASP A 841 28.77 63.87 -6.12
CA ASP A 841 30.07 63.50 -5.57
C ASP A 841 30.88 62.59 -6.52
N ALA A 842 32.10 62.23 -6.13
CA ALA A 842 32.95 61.30 -6.88
C ALA A 842 32.37 59.87 -7.04
N ASN A 843 31.25 59.55 -6.39
CA ASN A 843 30.49 58.30 -6.53
C ASN A 843 29.18 58.51 -7.31
N GLY A 844 29.07 59.63 -8.05
CA GLY A 844 27.89 59.98 -8.86
C GLY A 844 26.64 60.34 -8.04
N THR A 845 26.75 60.50 -6.72
CA THR A 845 25.59 60.73 -5.84
C THR A 845 25.25 62.21 -5.75
N LEU A 846 24.01 62.58 -6.05
CA LEU A 846 23.48 63.94 -5.93
C LEU A 846 23.71 64.53 -4.52
N THR A 847 24.42 65.66 -4.45
CA THR A 847 24.70 66.40 -3.21
C THR A 847 23.93 67.73 -3.10
N SER A 848 23.73 68.41 -4.23
CA SER A 848 23.15 69.76 -4.29
C SER A 848 22.75 70.14 -5.73
N PHE A 849 22.04 71.25 -5.90
CA PHE A 849 21.67 71.80 -7.21
C PHE A 849 22.48 73.08 -7.51
N LYS A 850 22.87 73.27 -8.77
CA LYS A 850 23.57 74.49 -9.24
C LYS A 850 22.59 75.61 -9.63
N THR A 851 21.41 75.25 -10.15
CA THR A 851 20.30 76.19 -10.43
C THR A 851 19.41 76.36 -9.21
N SER A 852 18.68 77.48 -9.11
CA SER A 852 17.76 77.80 -8.00
C SER A 852 16.46 76.98 -7.99
N GLY A 853 16.51 75.71 -8.41
CA GLY A 853 15.36 74.86 -8.75
C GLY A 853 15.30 74.57 -10.25
N VAL A 854 14.08 74.33 -10.75
CA VAL A 854 13.83 74.14 -12.18
C VAL A 854 13.76 75.51 -12.87
N VAL A 855 14.50 75.65 -13.97
CA VAL A 855 14.62 76.88 -14.78
C VAL A 855 14.21 76.63 -16.24
N SER A 856 13.87 77.70 -16.97
CA SER A 856 13.63 77.64 -18.43
C SER A 856 14.93 77.56 -19.22
N GLY A 857 14.84 77.28 -20.53
CA GLY A 857 16.00 77.28 -21.43
C GLY A 857 16.68 78.66 -21.49
N PHE A 858 15.86 79.71 -21.57
CA PHE A 858 16.27 81.12 -21.59
C PHE A 858 16.42 81.75 -20.18
N ASP A 859 16.84 80.94 -19.19
CA ASP A 859 17.23 81.43 -17.86
C ASP A 859 18.76 81.58 -17.81
N TYR A 860 19.21 82.77 -17.40
CA TYR A 860 20.62 83.09 -17.23
C TYR A 860 21.39 82.07 -16.35
N GLN A 861 20.73 81.39 -15.40
CA GLN A 861 21.34 80.34 -14.59
C GLN A 861 21.68 79.06 -15.38
N LEU A 862 20.94 78.75 -16.45
CA LEU A 862 21.26 77.64 -17.35
C LEU A 862 22.31 78.09 -18.36
N GLU A 863 22.06 79.21 -19.05
CA GLU A 863 22.96 79.79 -20.04
C GLU A 863 24.37 80.07 -19.46
N SER A 864 24.50 80.43 -18.18
CA SER A 864 25.82 80.64 -17.55
C SER A 864 26.53 79.34 -17.10
N LEU A 865 25.85 78.19 -17.11
CA LEU A 865 26.43 76.86 -16.85
C LEU A 865 26.86 76.13 -18.12
N GLU A 866 26.26 76.43 -19.28
CA GLU A 866 26.65 75.88 -20.60
C GLU A 866 28.17 75.96 -20.86
N ALA A 867 28.81 77.04 -20.42
CA ALA A 867 30.25 77.23 -20.53
C ALA A 867 31.11 76.21 -19.72
N SER A 868 30.56 75.58 -18.67
CA SER A 868 31.25 74.51 -17.91
C SER A 868 30.90 73.09 -18.36
N PHE A 869 29.77 72.91 -19.06
CA PHE A 869 29.49 71.69 -19.83
C PHE A 869 30.12 71.71 -21.23
N HIS A 870 30.59 72.87 -21.70
CA HIS A 870 31.06 73.10 -23.08
C HIS A 870 29.99 72.80 -24.16
N GLN A 871 28.72 72.92 -23.80
CA GLN A 871 27.56 72.47 -24.58
C GLN A 871 26.46 73.53 -24.61
N ASP A 872 25.77 73.64 -25.74
CA ASP A 872 24.49 74.33 -25.90
C ASP A 872 23.40 73.43 -25.25
N LEU A 873 23.03 73.73 -24.00
CA LEU A 873 22.13 72.89 -23.21
C LEU A 873 20.66 73.19 -23.53
N ASN A 874 20.35 74.45 -23.83
CA ASN A 874 18.99 74.89 -24.13
C ASN A 874 18.57 74.57 -25.59
N GLY A 875 19.50 74.62 -26.54
CA GLY A 875 19.31 74.44 -27.99
C GLY A 875 19.14 75.74 -28.78
N ASP A 876 19.65 76.88 -28.30
CA ASP A 876 19.50 78.20 -28.94
C ASP A 876 20.57 78.52 -30.01
N GLY A 877 21.61 77.68 -30.10
CA GLY A 877 22.72 77.81 -31.04
C GLY A 877 23.97 78.47 -30.45
N THR A 878 24.01 78.74 -29.14
CA THR A 878 25.15 79.35 -28.46
C THR A 878 25.58 78.59 -27.20
N ILE A 879 26.78 78.88 -26.68
CA ILE A 879 27.33 78.27 -25.47
C ILE A 879 27.73 79.42 -24.55
N GLY A 880 26.92 79.67 -23.52
CA GLY A 880 27.17 80.80 -22.62
C GLY A 880 26.27 82.01 -22.92
N ALA A 881 25.65 82.54 -21.86
CA ALA A 881 24.68 83.65 -21.92
C ALA A 881 25.12 84.85 -22.79
N VAL A 882 24.39 85.10 -23.88
CA VAL A 882 24.77 86.07 -24.93
C VAL A 882 24.31 87.49 -24.60
N ALA A 883 25.23 88.45 -24.68
CA ALA A 883 24.95 89.87 -24.42
C ALA A 883 24.57 90.64 -25.70
N THR A 884 23.28 90.93 -25.86
CA THR A 884 22.77 91.88 -26.87
C THR A 884 22.86 93.30 -26.34
N VAL A 885 23.81 94.10 -26.85
CA VAL A 885 23.90 95.53 -26.51
C VAL A 885 22.71 96.28 -27.12
N ILE A 886 21.93 96.94 -26.27
CA ILE A 886 20.80 97.80 -26.66
C ILE A 886 21.31 99.22 -26.97
N GLU A 887 22.21 99.73 -26.13
CA GLU A 887 22.73 101.10 -26.22
C GLU A 887 24.15 101.16 -25.61
N SER A 888 25.00 102.04 -26.16
CA SER A 888 26.40 102.21 -25.78
C SER A 888 26.91 103.66 -25.90
N TYR A 889 25.98 104.63 -25.82
CA TYR A 889 26.22 106.07 -25.94
C TYR A 889 26.31 106.73 -24.55
N GLY A 890 27.35 106.40 -23.79
CA GLY A 890 27.50 106.98 -22.46
C GLY A 890 28.77 106.58 -21.71
N ALA A 891 28.74 106.78 -20.39
CA ALA A 891 29.67 106.16 -19.45
C ALA A 891 29.23 104.75 -19.02
N THR A 892 27.99 104.36 -19.36
CA THR A 892 27.42 103.01 -19.18
C THR A 892 26.90 102.48 -20.52
N SER A 893 26.79 101.16 -20.66
CA SER A 893 26.13 100.50 -21.78
C SER A 893 24.95 99.68 -21.30
N LEU A 894 23.80 99.83 -21.92
CA LEU A 894 22.62 99.00 -21.68
C LEU A 894 22.70 97.73 -22.53
N ALA A 895 22.55 96.57 -21.92
CA ALA A 895 22.50 95.28 -22.62
C ALA A 895 21.37 94.40 -22.10
N GLN A 896 20.87 93.51 -22.95
CA GLN A 896 20.06 92.36 -22.58
C GLN A 896 20.95 91.11 -22.59
N ILE A 897 20.85 90.27 -21.57
CA ILE A 897 21.46 88.93 -21.51
C ILE A 897 20.37 87.95 -21.04
N ALA A 898 20.23 86.81 -21.71
CA ALA A 898 19.00 86.01 -21.64
C ALA A 898 17.77 86.91 -21.92
N ASN A 899 16.75 86.81 -21.08
CA ASN A 899 15.64 87.75 -21.03
C ASN A 899 15.87 88.99 -20.12
N ASN A 900 17.00 89.10 -19.42
CA ASN A 900 17.22 90.12 -18.37
C ASN A 900 17.98 91.36 -18.88
N TYR A 901 17.68 92.55 -18.35
CA TYR A 901 18.40 93.79 -18.70
C TYR A 901 19.49 94.16 -17.70
N PHE A 902 20.64 94.66 -18.18
CA PHE A 902 21.85 94.96 -17.42
C PHE A 902 22.49 96.28 -17.83
N THR A 903 23.12 96.97 -16.88
CA THR A 903 23.76 98.28 -17.06
C THR A 903 25.27 98.16 -16.83
N SER A 904 26.05 98.05 -17.92
CA SER A 904 27.46 97.62 -18.08
C SER A 904 27.67 96.20 -18.64
N GLY A 905 26.87 95.82 -19.65
CA GLY A 905 27.18 94.64 -20.50
C GLY A 905 27.23 93.30 -19.77
N GLY A 906 26.48 93.13 -18.68
CA GLY A 906 26.48 91.93 -17.83
C GLY A 906 27.34 92.01 -16.58
N SER A 907 28.14 93.08 -16.42
CA SER A 907 29.01 93.25 -15.24
C SER A 907 28.25 93.70 -13.97
N SER A 908 27.02 94.18 -14.13
CA SER A 908 26.15 94.67 -13.04
C SER A 908 25.16 93.60 -12.58
N PRO A 909 24.49 93.80 -11.43
CA PRO A 909 23.19 93.20 -11.19
C PRO A 909 22.17 93.57 -12.28
N ALA A 910 21.14 92.75 -12.46
CA ALA A 910 20.07 93.02 -13.41
C ALA A 910 19.15 94.16 -12.96
N LEU A 911 18.59 94.90 -13.91
CA LEU A 911 17.53 95.87 -13.67
C LEU A 911 16.31 95.15 -13.11
N ASN A 912 15.85 95.56 -11.93
CA ASN A 912 14.87 94.82 -11.15
C ASN A 912 13.85 95.75 -10.47
N ILE A 913 12.68 95.21 -10.14
CA ILE A 913 11.67 95.86 -9.31
C ILE A 913 11.51 95.02 -8.04
N ALA A 914 11.86 95.59 -6.89
CA ALA A 914 11.78 94.95 -5.57
C ALA A 914 12.47 93.56 -5.49
N GLY A 915 13.59 93.38 -6.19
CA GLY A 915 14.36 92.14 -6.22
C GLY A 915 13.92 91.12 -7.29
N VAL A 916 12.88 91.42 -8.09
CA VAL A 916 12.50 90.61 -9.24
C VAL A 916 13.02 91.27 -10.51
N ASN A 917 13.87 90.56 -11.26
CA ASN A 917 14.45 91.07 -12.51
C ASN A 917 13.36 91.45 -13.51
N VAL A 918 13.58 92.55 -14.23
CA VAL A 918 12.70 93.00 -15.31
C VAL A 918 13.11 92.23 -16.57
N ILE A 919 12.28 91.26 -16.96
CA ILE A 919 12.49 90.46 -18.16
C ILE A 919 11.88 91.11 -19.40
N ALA A 920 12.46 90.86 -20.56
CA ALA A 920 12.05 91.40 -21.85
C ALA A 920 10.56 91.12 -22.15
N GLY A 921 9.90 92.08 -22.82
CA GLY A 921 8.47 92.03 -23.11
C GLY A 921 7.53 92.35 -21.93
N THR A 922 8.01 92.37 -20.68
CA THR A 922 7.19 92.64 -19.49
C THR A 922 6.48 93.99 -19.60
N ASN A 923 5.14 93.96 -19.61
CA ASN A 923 4.27 95.14 -19.72
C ASN A 923 4.54 96.04 -20.95
N GLY A 924 5.24 95.53 -21.98
CA GLY A 924 5.56 96.25 -23.23
C GLY A 924 6.61 97.36 -23.11
N TRP A 925 7.18 97.59 -21.93
CA TRP A 925 8.22 98.59 -21.71
C TRP A 925 9.60 98.01 -22.02
N THR A 926 10.36 98.73 -22.84
CA THR A 926 11.73 98.36 -23.22
C THR A 926 12.68 99.48 -22.78
N PRO A 927 13.81 99.19 -22.12
CA PRO A 927 14.80 100.20 -21.82
C PRO A 927 15.53 100.58 -23.11
N ILE A 928 15.80 101.86 -23.31
CA ILE A 928 16.39 102.43 -24.54
C ILE A 928 17.69 103.21 -24.29
N ALA A 929 18.02 103.47 -23.02
CA ALA A 929 19.25 104.13 -22.60
C ALA A 929 19.52 103.84 -21.11
N ALA A 930 20.78 103.71 -20.70
CA ALA A 930 21.17 103.68 -19.28
C ALA A 930 22.49 104.41 -19.03
N GLU A 931 22.50 105.36 -18.10
CA GLU A 931 23.69 106.12 -17.72
C GLU A 931 23.98 106.03 -16.22
N ALA A 932 25.27 105.99 -15.86
CA ALA A 932 25.69 105.96 -14.46
C ALA A 932 25.56 107.34 -13.81
N ILE A 933 24.93 107.38 -12.64
CA ILE A 933 24.84 108.57 -11.78
C ILE A 933 25.47 108.32 -10.41
N SER A 934 25.71 109.38 -9.65
CA SER A 934 26.24 109.31 -8.29
C SER A 934 25.28 108.57 -7.33
N GLY A 935 25.41 107.25 -7.24
CA GLY A 935 24.63 106.36 -6.36
C GLY A 935 23.78 105.31 -7.07
N GLY A 936 23.90 105.16 -8.40
CA GLY A 936 23.13 104.17 -9.17
C GLY A 936 23.07 104.53 -10.65
N TYR A 937 21.92 104.30 -11.29
CA TYR A 937 21.74 104.50 -12.74
C TYR A 937 20.49 105.33 -13.04
N GLU A 938 20.54 106.16 -14.09
CA GLU A 938 19.33 106.62 -14.79
C GLU A 938 19.07 105.66 -15.95
N VAL A 939 17.82 105.24 -16.15
CA VAL A 939 17.44 104.34 -17.26
C VAL A 939 16.21 104.89 -17.95
N ALA A 940 16.30 105.20 -19.25
CA ALA A 940 15.18 105.63 -20.06
C ALA A 940 14.43 104.41 -20.62
N TRP A 941 13.11 104.38 -20.49
CA TRP A 941 12.25 103.33 -21.02
C TRP A 941 11.23 103.91 -21.99
N LYS A 942 10.90 103.13 -23.03
CA LYS A 942 9.91 103.44 -24.05
C LYS A 942 8.84 102.34 -24.06
N LEU A 943 7.57 102.72 -24.17
CA LEU A 943 6.49 101.76 -24.37
C LEU A 943 6.46 101.36 -25.85
N THR A 944 6.64 100.07 -26.14
CA THR A 944 6.70 99.55 -27.50
C THR A 944 5.43 99.88 -28.28
N GLY A 945 5.57 100.60 -29.39
CA GLY A 945 4.45 101.00 -30.26
C GLY A 945 3.73 102.29 -29.86
N ALA A 946 4.18 103.02 -28.83
CA ALA A 946 3.59 104.30 -28.41
C ALA A 946 4.63 105.42 -28.29
N ASP A 947 4.19 106.67 -28.45
CA ASP A 947 4.98 107.86 -28.09
C ASP A 947 4.87 108.11 -26.57
N GLN A 948 5.43 107.18 -25.80
CA GLN A 948 5.36 107.15 -24.34
C GLN A 948 6.68 106.69 -23.74
N TYR A 949 7.23 107.52 -22.85
CA TYR A 949 8.52 107.33 -22.21
C TYR A 949 8.41 107.51 -20.71
N ILE A 950 9.27 106.82 -19.96
CA ILE A 950 9.44 107.04 -18.52
C ILE A 950 10.92 106.84 -18.18
N VAL A 951 11.49 107.73 -17.37
CA VAL A 951 12.90 107.61 -16.95
C VAL A 951 12.95 107.17 -15.49
N TRP A 952 13.65 106.08 -15.23
CA TRP A 952 13.88 105.50 -13.91
C TRP A 952 15.15 106.07 -13.29
N SER A 953 15.18 106.11 -11.97
CA SER A 953 16.40 106.20 -11.17
C SER A 953 16.51 104.89 -10.38
N ALA A 954 17.50 104.08 -10.72
CA ALA A 954 17.81 102.82 -10.07
C ALA A 954 19.00 102.96 -9.10
N ASP A 955 19.14 102.03 -8.15
CA ASP A 955 20.28 101.95 -7.23
C ASP A 955 21.49 101.21 -7.85
N THR A 956 22.57 101.03 -7.08
CA THR A 956 23.76 100.27 -7.51
C THR A 956 23.50 98.78 -7.79
N HIS A 957 22.32 98.25 -7.42
CA HIS A 957 21.87 96.90 -7.71
C HIS A 957 20.85 96.84 -8.86
N GLY A 958 20.68 97.92 -9.63
CA GLY A 958 19.71 97.98 -10.73
C GLY A 958 18.25 98.07 -10.25
N THR A 959 18.01 98.24 -8.95
CA THR A 959 16.66 98.26 -8.36
C THR A 959 16.00 99.59 -8.61
N LEU A 960 14.80 99.62 -9.18
CA LEU A 960 14.01 100.85 -9.34
C LEU A 960 13.73 101.52 -7.98
N VAL A 961 14.23 102.75 -7.79
CA VAL A 961 14.03 103.56 -6.56
C VAL A 961 13.00 104.67 -6.77
N SER A 962 13.03 105.35 -7.92
CA SER A 962 12.15 106.49 -8.23
C SER A 962 12.08 106.79 -9.74
N PHE A 963 11.23 107.73 -10.14
CA PHE A 963 11.13 108.20 -11.53
C PHE A 963 11.64 109.64 -11.67
N LYS A 964 12.33 109.93 -12.78
CA LYS A 964 12.89 111.25 -13.14
C LYS A 964 11.92 112.10 -13.95
N THR A 965 11.05 111.46 -14.73
CA THR A 965 9.89 112.09 -15.37
C THR A 965 8.67 112.04 -14.42
N ASN A 966 7.79 113.04 -14.49
CA ASN A 966 6.57 113.07 -13.67
C ASN A 966 5.48 112.10 -14.20
N GLY A 967 5.77 110.80 -14.12
CA GLY A 967 5.01 109.74 -14.79
C GLY A 967 5.46 109.52 -16.23
N VAL A 968 4.54 109.02 -17.05
CA VAL A 968 4.75 108.78 -18.48
C VAL A 968 4.60 110.08 -19.28
N VAL A 969 5.58 110.37 -20.13
CA VAL A 969 5.64 111.59 -20.96
C VAL A 969 5.72 111.26 -22.45
N SER A 970 5.33 112.19 -23.32
CA SER A 970 5.47 112.06 -24.78
C SER A 970 6.90 112.35 -25.25
N GLY A 971 7.25 111.94 -26.47
CA GLY A 971 8.57 112.24 -27.06
C GLY A 971 8.82 113.74 -27.21
N SER A 972 7.75 114.52 -27.32
CA SER A 972 7.76 115.98 -27.39
C SER A 972 7.87 116.70 -26.04
N ASP A 973 7.83 116.00 -24.89
CA ASP A 973 7.78 116.65 -23.57
C ASP A 973 9.14 117.27 -23.17
N PRO A 974 9.18 118.55 -22.73
CA PRO A 974 10.41 119.20 -22.28
C PRO A 974 11.17 118.47 -21.17
N GLN A 975 10.52 117.63 -20.35
CA GLN A 975 11.20 116.78 -19.36
C GLN A 975 12.09 115.75 -20.05
N LEU A 976 11.56 115.01 -21.03
CA LEU A 976 12.35 114.03 -21.78
C LEU A 976 13.49 114.73 -22.54
N LYS A 977 13.20 115.87 -23.17
CA LYS A 977 14.22 116.67 -23.87
C LYS A 977 15.29 117.28 -22.97
N SER A 978 14.99 117.50 -21.69
CA SER A 978 16.03 117.87 -20.72
C SER A 978 16.94 116.68 -20.37
N LEU A 979 16.38 115.46 -20.31
CA LEU A 979 17.10 114.23 -19.98
C LEU A 979 17.90 113.65 -21.16
N GLU A 980 17.58 113.96 -22.41
CA GLU A 980 18.47 113.71 -23.56
C GLU A 980 19.91 114.19 -23.31
N THR A 981 20.08 115.25 -22.51
CA THR A 981 21.40 115.78 -22.15
C THR A 981 22.11 115.03 -21.01
N SER A 982 21.40 114.21 -20.20
CA SER A 982 22.03 113.26 -19.26
C SER A 982 22.32 111.90 -19.90
N PHE A 983 21.52 111.50 -20.89
CA PHE A 983 21.75 110.29 -21.70
C PHE A 983 22.64 110.51 -22.94
N HIS A 984 23.14 111.73 -23.17
CA HIS A 984 24.00 112.11 -24.29
C HIS A 984 23.46 111.77 -25.70
N GLN A 985 22.17 111.43 -25.85
CA GLN A 985 21.57 110.93 -27.08
C GLN A 985 20.12 111.41 -27.28
N ASP A 986 19.65 111.33 -28.52
CA ASP A 986 18.27 111.56 -28.91
C ASP A 986 17.38 110.38 -28.45
N LEU A 987 16.63 110.59 -27.37
CA LEU A 987 15.72 109.57 -26.81
C LEU A 987 14.42 109.42 -27.60
N ASN A 988 14.02 110.43 -28.37
CA ASN A 988 12.68 110.52 -28.95
C ASN A 988 12.66 110.27 -30.48
N GLY A 989 13.77 110.56 -31.17
CA GLY A 989 13.97 110.38 -32.61
C GLY A 989 13.76 111.64 -33.46
N ASP A 990 13.76 112.85 -32.89
CA ASP A 990 13.60 114.11 -33.64
C ASP A 990 14.89 114.74 -34.18
N ALA A 991 16.02 114.02 -34.06
CA ALA A 991 17.37 114.42 -34.44
C ALA A 991 17.92 115.65 -33.67
N GLY A 992 17.34 115.94 -32.50
CA GLY A 992 17.86 116.87 -31.50
C GLY A 992 18.48 116.14 -30.31
N ILE A 993 19.34 116.85 -29.57
CA ILE A 993 19.70 116.51 -28.19
C ILE A 993 19.44 117.78 -27.38
N GLY A 994 18.30 117.84 -26.72
CA GLY A 994 17.82 119.02 -26.00
C GLY A 994 17.25 120.13 -26.89
N MET A 995 17.16 121.34 -26.31
CA MET A 995 16.35 122.45 -26.83
C MET A 995 17.15 123.32 -27.83
N ALA A 996 16.64 123.42 -29.07
CA ALA A 996 17.30 124.12 -30.19
C ALA A 996 17.45 125.65 -30.02
N GLN A 997 18.47 126.24 -30.67
CA GLN A 997 18.77 127.69 -30.66
C GLN A 997 19.07 128.24 -32.08
N THR A 998 18.87 129.55 -32.29
CA THR A 998 18.97 130.23 -33.60
C THR A 998 20.24 131.09 -33.79
N PRO A 999 20.84 131.16 -35.01
CA PRO A 999 22.20 131.69 -35.23
C PRO A 999 22.30 133.10 -35.84
N ILE A 1000 23.48 133.74 -35.70
CA ILE A 1000 23.87 134.96 -36.45
C ILE A 1000 25.34 134.88 -36.93
N GLY A 1001 25.55 135.03 -38.25
CA GLY A 1001 26.69 135.71 -38.91
C GLY A 1001 28.15 135.28 -38.63
N ARG A 1002 28.87 134.86 -39.68
CA ARG A 1002 30.34 134.61 -39.67
C ARG A 1002 31.01 135.18 -40.93
N ILE A 1003 32.18 135.81 -40.78
CA ILE A 1003 33.07 136.26 -41.88
C ILE A 1003 34.53 136.04 -41.46
N GLY A 1004 35.41 135.63 -42.38
CA GLY A 1004 36.87 135.68 -42.22
C GLY A 1004 37.60 134.37 -42.56
N ASN A 1005 38.57 134.46 -43.48
CA ASN A 1005 39.52 133.38 -43.77
C ASN A 1005 40.70 133.41 -42.78
N ASP A 1006 41.31 132.26 -42.52
CA ASP A 1006 42.71 132.00 -42.92
C ASP A 1006 43.11 130.54 -42.64
N SER A 1007 44.28 130.09 -43.12
CA SER A 1007 44.72 128.68 -43.09
C SER A 1007 46.15 128.49 -42.56
N PHE A 1008 46.29 127.81 -41.42
CA PHE A 1008 47.50 127.12 -40.94
C PHE A 1008 47.04 125.86 -40.18
N VAL A 1009 47.41 124.60 -40.45
CA VAL A 1009 48.71 123.91 -40.68
C VAL A 1009 49.17 123.11 -39.44
N PHE A 1010 48.84 121.81 -39.47
CA PHE A 1010 49.56 120.61 -38.96
C PHE A 1010 49.86 120.33 -37.46
N LYS A 1011 49.69 119.02 -37.15
CA LYS A 1011 50.19 118.22 -36.00
C LYS A 1011 49.58 118.51 -34.62
N ALA A 1012 49.40 117.54 -33.72
CA ALA A 1012 49.57 116.06 -33.74
C ALA A 1012 48.31 115.42 -33.09
N GLY A 1013 48.09 114.11 -32.94
CA GLY A 1013 48.88 112.86 -33.06
C GLY A 1013 48.20 111.79 -32.17
N LEU A 1014 48.73 110.55 -32.09
CA LEU A 1014 48.15 109.39 -31.35
C LEU A 1014 46.79 108.91 -31.90
N GLN A 1015 46.29 107.68 -31.68
CA GLN A 1015 46.90 106.38 -31.29
C GLN A 1015 45.86 105.27 -31.62
N ALA A 1016 46.31 104.06 -32.01
CA ALA A 1016 45.49 102.84 -32.16
C ALA A 1016 44.43 102.89 -33.31
N GLU A 1017 44.19 101.90 -34.19
CA GLU A 1017 44.40 100.43 -34.16
C GLU A 1017 43.53 99.79 -33.06
N ILE A 1018 42.50 98.99 -33.33
CA ILE A 1018 42.14 98.08 -34.46
C ILE A 1018 40.67 98.43 -34.84
N ASP A 1019 40.21 98.41 -36.11
CA ASP A 1019 39.69 97.17 -36.71
C ASP A 1019 39.48 97.20 -38.24
N SER A 1020 39.59 96.01 -38.85
CA SER A 1020 38.82 95.47 -39.99
C SER A 1020 39.63 94.57 -40.94
N THR A 1021 38.92 93.61 -41.54
CA THR A 1021 39.38 92.67 -42.59
C THR A 1021 40.46 91.65 -42.19
N LEU A 1022 40.02 90.71 -41.36
CA LEU A 1022 40.35 89.28 -41.44
C LEU A 1022 40.87 88.84 -42.83
N ASN A 1023 41.99 88.12 -42.82
CA ASN A 1023 42.54 87.42 -43.97
C ASN A 1023 42.78 85.96 -43.58
N GLU A 1024 41.87 85.06 -43.94
CA GLU A 1024 42.12 83.63 -43.83
C GLU A 1024 41.38 82.86 -44.95
N HIS A 1025 41.98 81.77 -45.41
CA HIS A 1025 41.62 81.13 -46.68
C HIS A 1025 41.67 79.61 -46.50
N ASN A 1026 40.55 78.94 -46.78
CA ASN A 1026 40.31 77.50 -46.59
C ASN A 1026 40.18 77.12 -45.08
N VAL A 1027 39.49 76.03 -44.68
CA VAL A 1027 39.19 74.76 -45.36
C VAL A 1027 37.78 74.22 -45.00
N ASN A 1028 37.10 73.60 -45.98
CA ASN A 1028 35.96 72.65 -45.89
C ASN A 1028 34.55 73.08 -45.37
N HIS A 1029 33.55 72.81 -46.23
CA HIS A 1029 32.18 72.32 -45.94
C HIS A 1029 31.23 73.22 -45.11
N PHE A 1030 29.89 73.18 -45.25
CA PHE A 1030 28.94 72.32 -45.99
C PHE A 1030 27.68 73.15 -46.38
N VAL A 1031 26.64 72.54 -47.00
CA VAL A 1031 25.25 73.08 -47.19
C VAL A 1031 25.16 74.23 -48.26
N GLU A 1032 24.22 74.33 -49.23
CA GLU A 1032 23.04 73.53 -49.64
C GLU A 1032 22.78 73.58 -51.17
N SER A 1033 21.73 72.86 -51.63
CA SER A 1033 20.85 72.97 -52.85
C SER A 1033 21.29 73.82 -54.09
N GLU A 1034 21.04 73.44 -55.36
CA GLU A 1034 19.97 72.63 -56.00
C GLU A 1034 20.40 71.87 -57.28
N VAL A 1035 19.70 70.77 -57.58
CA VAL A 1035 19.24 70.27 -58.91
C VAL A 1035 20.15 70.42 -60.15
N LEU A 1036 20.84 69.33 -60.56
CA LEU A 1036 20.80 68.76 -61.94
C LEU A 1036 21.73 67.53 -62.16
N GLY A 1037 21.15 66.41 -62.66
CA GLY A 1037 21.76 65.59 -63.74
C GLY A 1037 22.66 64.36 -63.43
N GLY A 1038 22.10 63.16 -63.63
CA GLY A 1038 22.71 62.16 -64.54
C GLY A 1038 23.38 60.87 -64.00
N LEU A 1039 23.18 59.79 -64.77
CA LEU A 1039 23.99 58.56 -64.90
C LEU A 1039 23.90 57.46 -63.80
N ALA A 1040 24.34 56.27 -64.21
CA ALA A 1040 24.41 54.96 -63.51
C ALA A 1040 25.58 54.16 -64.15
N PRO A 1041 25.93 52.92 -63.74
CA PRO A 1041 25.53 52.11 -62.56
C PRO A 1041 26.73 51.98 -61.58
N LEU A 1042 26.97 51.00 -60.68
CA LEU A 1042 26.54 49.61 -60.41
C LEU A 1042 26.56 49.33 -58.88
N GLY A 1043 25.89 48.26 -58.42
CA GLY A 1043 26.05 47.75 -57.04
C GLY A 1043 24.92 46.82 -56.56
N THR A 1044 25.17 45.51 -56.59
CA THR A 1044 24.35 44.41 -56.03
C THR A 1044 24.28 44.38 -54.49
N SER A 1045 23.34 43.74 -53.79
CA SER A 1045 21.91 43.37 -54.05
C SER A 1045 21.33 42.54 -52.88
N ALA A 1046 20.32 43.07 -52.18
CA ALA A 1046 19.42 42.42 -51.19
C ALA A 1046 18.34 43.48 -50.87
N ASN A 1047 17.05 43.26 -50.57
CA ASN A 1047 16.14 42.15 -50.23
C ASN A 1047 14.71 42.62 -50.66
N ASN A 1048 13.57 41.89 -50.64
CA ASN A 1048 13.22 40.53 -50.23
C ASN A 1048 11.88 40.06 -50.87
N ILE A 1049 11.57 38.75 -50.76
CA ILE A 1049 10.21 38.13 -50.66
C ILE A 1049 9.15 38.42 -51.74
N LEU A 1050 8.75 37.39 -52.53
CA LEU A 1050 7.43 36.71 -52.38
C LEU A 1050 7.22 35.44 -53.24
N GLN A 1051 6.61 34.42 -52.60
CA GLN A 1051 5.72 33.37 -53.14
C GLN A 1051 6.23 32.12 -53.92
N SER A 1052 5.85 30.95 -53.37
CA SER A 1052 5.39 29.70 -54.03
C SER A 1052 6.36 28.63 -54.62
N ALA A 1053 6.47 27.53 -53.85
CA ALA A 1053 6.13 26.14 -54.23
C ALA A 1053 7.07 25.25 -55.11
N ILE A 1054 6.77 23.94 -55.03
CA ILE A 1054 7.22 22.79 -55.85
C ILE A 1054 8.52 22.04 -55.42
N THR A 1055 8.28 20.98 -54.63
CA THR A 1055 8.67 19.56 -54.82
C THR A 1055 9.94 19.13 -55.61
N ALA A 1056 10.70 18.23 -54.95
CA ALA A 1056 11.57 17.14 -55.48
C ALA A 1056 12.91 17.44 -56.19
N GLY A 1057 13.91 16.59 -55.88
CA GLY A 1057 14.80 16.02 -56.90
C GLY A 1057 16.32 16.07 -56.68
N ALA A 1058 16.88 14.96 -56.17
CA ALA A 1058 18.13 14.29 -56.61
C ALA A 1058 19.49 15.03 -56.78
N GLU A 1059 20.52 14.41 -56.17
CA GLU A 1059 21.85 14.08 -56.74
C GLU A 1059 22.95 15.15 -57.00
N ASN A 1060 24.12 14.89 -56.35
CA ASN A 1060 25.49 14.85 -56.91
C ASN A 1060 26.19 16.21 -57.26
N ASP A 1061 27.54 16.36 -57.20
CA ASP A 1061 28.60 15.37 -56.92
C ASP A 1061 29.97 15.97 -56.42
N VAL A 1062 30.79 15.10 -55.80
CA VAL A 1062 32.28 15.00 -55.79
C VAL A 1062 33.20 16.23 -55.58
N LEU A 1063 34.04 16.16 -54.52
CA LEU A 1063 35.53 16.06 -54.56
C LEU A 1063 36.04 15.77 -53.12
N ASP A 1064 36.43 14.55 -52.71
CA ASP A 1064 37.49 13.61 -53.15
C ASP A 1064 38.91 13.87 -52.56
N LEU A 1065 39.41 12.89 -51.79
CA LEU A 1065 40.83 12.67 -51.52
C LEU A 1065 41.09 11.17 -51.17
N HIS A 1066 42.19 10.59 -51.70
CA HIS A 1066 42.37 9.14 -51.88
C HIS A 1066 43.41 8.45 -50.94
N GLY A 1067 43.21 7.17 -50.59
CA GLY A 1067 44.25 6.21 -50.16
C GLY A 1067 43.77 5.11 -49.18
N PHE A 1068 43.52 3.84 -49.57
CA PHE A 1068 44.47 2.71 -49.78
C PHE A 1068 45.35 2.36 -48.54
N VAL A 1069 45.44 1.13 -47.99
CA VAL A 1069 45.10 -0.29 -48.36
C VAL A 1069 44.73 -1.10 -47.06
N SER A 1070 44.48 -2.43 -46.91
CA SER A 1070 44.48 -3.68 -47.74
C SER A 1070 43.83 -4.89 -47.02
N HIS A 1071 43.27 -5.85 -47.79
CA HIS A 1071 43.24 -7.34 -47.65
C HIS A 1071 43.11 -8.01 -46.24
N GLN A 1072 41.97 -8.61 -45.86
CA GLN A 1072 41.42 -9.96 -46.21
C GLN A 1072 41.99 -11.18 -45.41
N PRO A 1073 41.20 -12.27 -45.17
CA PRO A 1073 41.38 -13.18 -44.00
C PRO A 1073 41.80 -14.64 -44.30
N VAL A 1074 42.05 -15.45 -43.26
CA VAL A 1074 42.18 -16.93 -43.29
C VAL A 1074 41.55 -17.58 -42.03
N TYR A 1075 41.08 -18.82 -42.17
CA TYR A 1075 40.44 -19.72 -41.17
C TYR A 1075 41.31 -20.15 -39.98
N GLY A 1076 40.65 -20.66 -38.92
CA GLY A 1076 41.22 -21.57 -37.93
C GLY A 1076 40.19 -22.12 -36.93
N ASP A 1077 39.77 -23.37 -37.08
CA ASP A 1077 39.06 -24.15 -36.05
C ASP A 1077 40.07 -24.81 -35.09
N ASP A 1078 39.79 -24.85 -33.77
CA ASP A 1078 39.63 -26.10 -33.00
C ASP A 1078 39.46 -25.90 -31.48
N ALA A 1079 38.42 -26.56 -30.96
CA ALA A 1079 38.27 -27.28 -29.67
C ALA A 1079 38.90 -26.82 -28.32
N LEU A 1080 38.09 -26.98 -27.25
CA LEU A 1080 38.29 -27.93 -26.13
C LEU A 1080 38.30 -27.37 -24.68
N PHE A 1081 37.16 -27.53 -23.98
CA PHE A 1081 36.99 -27.65 -22.51
C PHE A 1081 37.36 -26.38 -21.67
N LEU A 1082 36.77 -26.17 -20.48
CA LEU A 1082 36.12 -27.10 -19.54
C LEU A 1082 34.84 -26.47 -18.95
#